data_AF-A0A9W8JAG9-F1
#
_entry.id   AF-A0A9W8JAG9-F1
#
_cell.length_a   1.000
_cell.length_b   1.000
_cell.length_c   1.000
_cell.angle_alpha   90.00
_cell.angle_beta   90.00
_cell.angle_gamma   90.00
#
_symmetry.space_group_name_H-M   'P 1'
#
loop_
_entity.id
_entity.type
_entity.pdbx_description
1 polymer ?
#
loop_
_entity_poly.entity_id
_entity_poly.type
_entity_poly.pdbx_seq_one_letter_code
_entity_poly.pdbx_strand_id
1 'polypeptide(L)'
;MSERELFVASADVLSLGQAMKDDLSALLDPEHGFAPRMRRLCRDQIQELEDQNAPAEDIEILHLEENTWSLLQAILPARKTELPPTPSARELLATNPYTPPSTLAQAVMNSSPLLQELVVVREWLQDTAPSPPHPEATTGYWKFTKHNVLQGMRSGNSYRDGLVKELDPDAPNRDGGRALASDDASYEKSLLQALYGCVRAGRLEEAVELCRRAHQPWRASSILGSRLFRWPAISTEPGEDDAMDDESWSGNRNRKLWKKTCVHAALNNTLSDQERLLYAALAPSPLAATILKSACRTWEDHLWVQVSIICEEKESLELGRMGAGFWEGEGEPVTTSEQEQEEWENEVFESLSTLKDVAVVEGPSAEHAFHHSQLHIILNRTDSLLNGFAGGLSDEQFNKDTFEYSQLCRFFAHFCLFLQMIDIPTPPLATQVILEAYLQVLADAEQRQLIAMYAGALGDNAIERYAAFLVSLQLSADISERRLALTQANEHGLDMHRVAIVAAERTIGTAFEHLPEPKGPLPSIIALPQPLGEAESFLLRSIEWTTFSEETYQTALEQTNVILRYFLGVGRVQAALSLLDKLPAGLANISEPEERATEYLHYRQFFVIWETLERVVEQHGQHVPGMGKDEKTQWLGQYRTSIDQAFEQVTKLLTTEWLVSDVEQMAGDRRRRDLIRIRQIFIPEIIIRLHFTLVNSRQWIPENLKRALELVNIIADSRYKLYEDFVNADGRRLGEYLGAVREAFVAGLEKGGSDPFRPITGGYQ
;
A
#
# COMPACT_ATOMS: atom_id res chain seq x y z
N MET A 1 2.32 -15.31 -13.52
CA MET A 1 2.14 -14.22 -12.57
C MET A 1 2.92 -14.47 -11.29
N SER A 2 4.23 -14.19 -11.38
CA SER A 2 5.05 -14.00 -10.19
C SER A 2 4.47 -12.87 -9.31
N GLU A 3 4.79 -12.87 -8.01
CA GLU A 3 4.33 -11.82 -7.08
C GLU A 3 4.65 -10.40 -7.58
N ARG A 4 5.79 -10.23 -8.27
CA ARG A 4 6.18 -8.97 -8.92
C ARG A 4 5.23 -8.56 -10.04
N GLU A 5 4.83 -9.51 -10.90
CA GLU A 5 3.89 -9.26 -11.99
C GLU A 5 2.50 -8.91 -11.45
N LEU A 6 2.11 -9.50 -10.32
CA LEU A 6 0.84 -9.21 -9.65
C LEU A 6 0.76 -7.78 -9.13
N PHE A 7 1.82 -7.25 -8.52
CA PHE A 7 1.85 -5.84 -8.09
C PHE A 7 1.69 -4.87 -9.26
N VAL A 8 2.35 -5.15 -10.39
CA VAL A 8 2.21 -4.36 -11.61
C VAL A 8 0.79 -4.46 -12.17
N ALA A 9 0.24 -5.67 -12.26
CA ALA A 9 -1.10 -5.87 -12.76
C ALA A 9 -2.18 -5.20 -11.89
N SER A 10 -2.05 -5.24 -10.56
CA SER A 10 -2.97 -4.52 -9.66
C SER A 10 -2.84 -3.01 -9.80
N ALA A 11 -1.61 -2.49 -9.97
CA ALA A 11 -1.37 -1.08 -10.25
C ALA A 11 -1.95 -0.61 -11.60
N ASP A 12 -1.93 -1.46 -12.63
CA ASP A 12 -2.56 -1.19 -13.92
C ASP A 12 -4.09 -1.07 -13.77
N VAL A 13 -4.72 -1.95 -12.97
CA VAL A 13 -6.15 -1.87 -12.66
C VAL A 13 -6.49 -0.56 -11.92
N LEU A 14 -5.65 -0.15 -10.96
CA LEU A 14 -5.79 1.14 -10.29
C LEU A 14 -5.67 2.33 -11.24
N SER A 15 -4.67 2.33 -12.11
CA SER A 15 -4.45 3.41 -13.08
C SER A 15 -5.63 3.55 -14.04
N LEU A 16 -6.17 2.42 -14.52
CA LEU A 16 -7.38 2.40 -15.34
C LEU A 16 -8.60 2.92 -14.58
N GLY A 17 -8.78 2.50 -13.33
CA GLY A 17 -9.86 3.00 -12.46
C GLY A 17 -9.78 4.51 -12.24
N GLN A 18 -8.58 5.04 -11.95
CA GLN A 18 -8.37 6.47 -11.76
C GLN A 18 -8.66 7.29 -13.02
N ALA A 19 -8.37 6.75 -14.21
CA ALA A 19 -8.72 7.38 -15.48
C ALA A 19 -10.23 7.44 -15.73
N MET A 20 -10.99 6.55 -15.08
CA MET A 20 -12.45 6.41 -15.18
C MET A 20 -13.19 6.94 -13.95
N LYS A 21 -12.52 7.69 -13.05
CA LYS A 21 -13.10 8.17 -11.79
C LYS A 21 -14.39 8.97 -11.93
N ASP A 22 -14.58 9.65 -13.07
CA ASP A 22 -15.76 10.46 -13.35
C ASP A 22 -16.91 9.64 -13.99
N ASP A 23 -16.70 8.34 -14.25
CA ASP A 23 -17.68 7.41 -14.83
C ASP A 23 -17.97 6.24 -13.86
N LEU A 24 -18.90 6.48 -12.93
CA LEU A 24 -19.35 5.50 -11.94
C LEU A 24 -19.88 4.22 -12.60
N SER A 25 -20.57 4.35 -13.74
CA SER A 25 -21.17 3.21 -14.43
C SER A 25 -20.11 2.24 -14.96
N ALA A 26 -19.00 2.80 -15.44
CA ALA A 26 -17.90 2.00 -15.97
C ALA A 26 -16.99 1.43 -14.86
N LEU A 27 -16.88 2.10 -13.71
CA LEU A 27 -16.20 1.55 -12.52
C LEU A 27 -16.96 0.36 -11.90
N LEU A 28 -18.28 0.42 -11.91
CA LEU A 28 -19.19 -0.59 -11.37
C LEU A 28 -19.70 -1.59 -12.42
N ASP A 29 -19.16 -1.56 -13.64
CA ASP A 29 -19.54 -2.50 -14.69
C ASP A 29 -19.30 -3.95 -14.23
N PRO A 30 -20.29 -4.85 -14.38
CA PRO A 30 -20.22 -6.19 -13.82
C PRO A 30 -19.16 -7.08 -14.49
N GLU A 31 -18.64 -6.75 -15.66
CA GLU A 31 -17.63 -7.56 -16.35
C GLU A 31 -16.26 -6.88 -16.42
N HIS A 32 -16.24 -5.56 -16.63
CA HIS A 32 -15.07 -4.77 -16.97
C HIS A 32 -14.74 -3.69 -15.94
N GLY A 33 -15.52 -3.57 -14.87
CA GLY A 33 -15.30 -2.63 -13.77
C GLY A 33 -14.07 -2.97 -12.93
N PHE A 34 -13.86 -2.20 -11.86
CA PHE A 34 -12.68 -2.34 -11.00
C PHE A 34 -12.65 -3.70 -10.27
N ALA A 35 -13.72 -4.05 -9.57
CA ALA A 35 -13.80 -5.28 -8.78
C ALA A 35 -13.70 -6.57 -9.65
N PRO A 36 -14.39 -6.69 -10.80
CA PRO A 36 -14.20 -7.82 -11.72
C PRO A 36 -12.76 -8.02 -12.21
N ARG A 37 -12.03 -6.92 -12.45
CA ARG A 37 -10.62 -6.99 -12.86
C ARG A 37 -9.72 -7.50 -11.74
N MET A 38 -9.89 -6.99 -10.52
CA MET A 38 -9.17 -7.50 -9.34
C MET A 38 -9.49 -8.98 -9.10
N ARG A 39 -10.76 -9.37 -9.20
CA ARG A 39 -11.20 -10.77 -9.11
C ARG A 39 -10.52 -11.66 -10.14
N ARG A 40 -10.38 -11.19 -11.39
CA ARG A 40 -9.69 -11.93 -12.45
C ARG A 40 -8.21 -12.13 -12.13
N LEU A 41 -7.53 -11.11 -11.58
CA LEU A 41 -6.13 -11.25 -11.14
C LEU A 41 -5.98 -12.33 -10.06
N CYS A 42 -6.89 -12.40 -9.10
CA CYS A 42 -6.90 -13.47 -8.10
C CYS A 42 -7.05 -14.85 -8.75
N ARG A 43 -7.98 -15.02 -9.70
CA ARG A 43 -8.15 -16.29 -10.43
C ARG A 43 -6.92 -16.71 -11.23
N ASP A 44 -6.32 -15.75 -11.95
CA ASP A 44 -5.13 -16.01 -12.75
C ASP A 44 -3.96 -16.45 -11.83
N GLN A 45 -3.86 -15.88 -10.62
CA GLN A 45 -2.88 -16.27 -9.61
C GLN A 45 -3.18 -17.64 -8.99
N ILE A 46 -4.45 -17.94 -8.68
CA ILE A 46 -4.87 -19.25 -8.14
C ILE A 46 -4.48 -20.37 -9.12
N GLN A 47 -4.82 -20.22 -10.40
CA GLN A 47 -4.52 -21.23 -11.43
C GLN A 47 -3.02 -21.53 -11.51
N GLU A 48 -2.18 -20.52 -11.39
CA GLU A 48 -0.73 -20.68 -11.45
C GLU A 48 -0.16 -21.32 -10.19
N LEU A 49 -0.66 -20.96 -9.00
CA LEU A 49 -0.26 -21.61 -7.75
C LEU A 49 -0.67 -23.08 -7.71
N GLU A 50 -1.84 -23.42 -8.28
CA GLU A 50 -2.27 -24.80 -8.50
C GLU A 50 -1.32 -25.54 -9.46
N ASP A 51 -0.97 -24.92 -10.59
CA ASP A 51 -0.02 -25.48 -11.56
C ASP A 51 1.38 -25.71 -10.95
N GLN A 52 1.77 -24.87 -9.99
CA GLN A 52 3.04 -24.95 -9.26
C GLN A 52 3.00 -25.86 -8.03
N ASN A 53 1.84 -26.46 -7.70
CA ASN A 53 1.61 -27.22 -6.46
C ASN A 53 2.03 -26.43 -5.19
N ALA A 54 1.63 -25.16 -5.12
CA ALA A 54 1.84 -24.31 -3.95
C ALA A 54 1.08 -24.84 -2.71
N PRO A 55 1.39 -24.34 -1.50
CA PRO A 55 0.64 -24.68 -0.29
C PRO A 55 -0.86 -24.41 -0.44
N ALA A 56 -1.69 -25.35 0.02
CA ALA A 56 -3.14 -25.22 -0.05
C ALA A 56 -3.66 -24.00 0.76
N GLU A 57 -2.96 -23.62 1.82
CA GLU A 57 -3.28 -22.44 2.65
C GLU A 57 -3.19 -21.14 1.83
N ASP A 58 -2.15 -20.99 0.99
CA ASP A 58 -1.97 -19.80 0.16
C ASP A 58 -3.07 -19.67 -0.91
N ILE A 59 -3.47 -20.81 -1.49
CA ILE A 59 -4.57 -20.89 -2.49
C ILE A 59 -5.91 -20.54 -1.83
N GLU A 60 -6.14 -21.04 -0.61
CA GLU A 60 -7.37 -20.76 0.14
C GLU A 60 -7.50 -19.27 0.51
N ILE A 61 -6.40 -18.61 0.89
CA ILE A 61 -6.37 -17.16 1.13
C ILE A 61 -6.75 -16.38 -0.14
N LEU A 62 -6.23 -16.78 -1.31
CA LEU A 62 -6.57 -16.13 -2.57
C LEU A 62 -8.02 -16.36 -3.00
N HIS A 63 -8.59 -17.53 -2.72
CA HIS A 63 -10.02 -17.76 -2.92
C HIS A 63 -10.87 -16.84 -2.06
N LEU A 64 -10.46 -16.59 -0.81
CA LEU A 64 -11.14 -15.63 0.05
C LEU A 64 -11.04 -14.20 -0.49
N GLU A 65 -9.89 -13.79 -1.02
CA GLU A 65 -9.73 -12.49 -1.68
C GLU A 65 -10.62 -12.40 -2.94
N GLU A 66 -10.60 -13.42 -3.80
CA GLU A 66 -11.45 -13.52 -4.99
C GLU A 66 -12.94 -13.38 -4.63
N ASN A 67 -13.38 -14.13 -3.62
CA ASN A 67 -14.76 -14.12 -3.13
C ASN A 67 -15.13 -12.75 -2.56
N THR A 68 -14.19 -12.05 -1.91
CA THR A 68 -14.41 -10.70 -1.38
C THR A 68 -14.53 -9.67 -2.51
N TRP A 69 -13.72 -9.75 -3.56
CA TRP A 69 -13.90 -8.91 -4.75
C TRP A 69 -15.20 -9.24 -5.49
N SER A 70 -15.60 -10.50 -5.54
CA SER A 70 -16.89 -10.93 -6.10
C SER A 70 -18.08 -10.38 -5.30
N LEU A 71 -17.96 -10.28 -3.97
CA LEU A 71 -18.97 -9.70 -3.11
C LEU A 71 -19.11 -8.20 -3.39
N LEU A 72 -18.00 -7.48 -3.52
CA LEU A 72 -17.98 -6.05 -3.86
C LEU A 72 -18.58 -5.80 -5.25
N GLN A 73 -18.25 -6.64 -6.22
CA GLN A 73 -18.82 -6.64 -7.57
C GLN A 73 -20.36 -6.78 -7.53
N ALA A 74 -20.90 -7.60 -6.63
CA ALA A 74 -22.34 -7.83 -6.52
C ALA A 74 -23.06 -6.70 -5.77
N ILE A 75 -22.56 -6.29 -4.60
CA ILE A 75 -23.26 -5.37 -3.69
C ILE A 75 -23.16 -3.90 -4.13
N LEU A 76 -21.99 -3.44 -4.57
CA LEU A 76 -21.77 -2.01 -4.79
C LEU A 76 -22.66 -1.40 -5.88
N PRO A 77 -22.94 -2.07 -7.01
CA PRO A 77 -23.92 -1.59 -7.98
C PRO A 77 -25.31 -1.37 -7.35
N ALA A 78 -25.77 -2.30 -6.49
CA ALA A 78 -27.06 -2.18 -5.80
C ALA A 78 -27.10 -1.00 -4.80
N ARG A 79 -25.95 -0.66 -4.19
CA ARG A 79 -25.84 0.48 -3.26
C ARG A 79 -25.75 1.84 -3.96
N LYS A 80 -25.12 1.90 -5.13
CA LYS A 80 -24.74 3.16 -5.79
C LYS A 80 -25.59 3.50 -7.01
N THR A 81 -26.32 2.53 -7.57
CA THR A 81 -27.18 2.76 -8.72
C THR A 81 -28.61 2.98 -8.22
N GLU A 82 -29.14 4.18 -8.40
CA GLU A 82 -30.56 4.42 -8.14
C GLU A 82 -31.41 3.67 -9.17
N LEU A 83 -32.26 2.75 -8.71
CA LEU A 83 -33.24 2.11 -9.56
C LEU A 83 -34.34 3.11 -9.95
N PRO A 84 -34.92 2.99 -11.16
CA PRO A 84 -36.08 3.78 -11.53
C PRO A 84 -37.23 3.53 -10.54
N PRO A 85 -38.07 4.55 -10.25
CA PRO A 85 -39.17 4.39 -9.30
C PRO A 85 -40.15 3.35 -9.81
N THR A 86 -40.17 2.18 -9.16
CA THR A 86 -41.15 1.12 -9.44
C THR A 86 -42.38 1.29 -8.55
N PRO A 87 -43.59 0.97 -9.04
CA PRO A 87 -44.80 1.02 -8.22
C PRO A 87 -44.66 0.08 -7.02
N SER A 88 -45.10 0.55 -5.87
CA SER A 88 -45.13 -0.26 -4.65
C SER A 88 -46.10 -1.43 -4.81
N ALA A 89 -45.86 -2.52 -4.08
CA ALA A 89 -46.73 -3.69 -4.10
C ALA A 89 -48.21 -3.36 -3.77
N ARG A 90 -48.46 -2.30 -2.98
CA ARG A 90 -49.81 -1.81 -2.65
C ARG A 90 -50.46 -1.06 -3.81
N GLU A 91 -49.71 -0.24 -4.53
CA GLU A 91 -50.21 0.47 -5.72
C GLU A 91 -50.54 -0.54 -6.83
N LEU A 92 -49.73 -1.58 -6.97
CA LEU A 92 -49.99 -2.70 -7.88
C LEU A 92 -51.31 -3.41 -7.53
N LEU A 93 -51.53 -3.74 -6.24
CA LEU A 93 -52.78 -4.34 -5.77
C LEU A 93 -54.00 -3.42 -5.92
N ALA A 94 -53.83 -2.11 -5.70
CA ALA A 94 -54.88 -1.11 -5.88
C ALA A 94 -55.29 -0.97 -7.36
N THR A 95 -54.32 -1.13 -8.27
CA THR A 95 -54.55 -1.09 -9.72
C THR A 95 -55.14 -2.41 -10.22
N ASN A 96 -54.60 -3.53 -9.76
CA ASN A 96 -55.03 -4.87 -10.12
C ASN A 96 -55.04 -5.82 -8.90
N PRO A 97 -56.23 -6.14 -8.34
CA PRO A 97 -56.37 -7.07 -7.22
C PRO A 97 -55.89 -8.51 -7.51
N TYR A 98 -55.74 -8.86 -8.79
CA TYR A 98 -55.29 -10.17 -9.25
C TYR A 98 -53.78 -10.23 -9.54
N THR A 99 -53.02 -9.17 -9.19
CA THR A 99 -51.56 -9.15 -9.40
C THR A 99 -50.91 -10.41 -8.82
N PRO A 100 -50.11 -11.16 -9.62
CA PRO A 100 -49.49 -12.40 -9.16
C PRO A 100 -48.51 -12.18 -7.99
N PRO A 101 -48.37 -13.13 -7.04
CA PRO A 101 -47.44 -13.04 -5.92
C PRO A 101 -45.98 -12.82 -6.32
N SER A 102 -45.54 -13.32 -7.49
CA SER A 102 -44.18 -13.08 -8.02
C SER A 102 -43.91 -11.59 -8.27
N THR A 103 -44.82 -10.89 -8.94
CA THR A 103 -44.74 -9.44 -9.18
C THR A 103 -44.80 -8.65 -7.88
N LEU A 104 -45.61 -9.09 -6.91
CA LEU A 104 -45.67 -8.47 -5.58
C LEU A 104 -44.36 -8.65 -4.80
N ALA A 105 -43.76 -9.83 -4.84
CA ALA A 105 -42.48 -10.11 -4.19
C ALA A 105 -41.35 -9.25 -4.79
N GLN A 106 -41.33 -9.08 -6.11
CA GLN A 106 -40.38 -8.17 -6.78
C GLN A 106 -40.57 -6.72 -6.33
N ALA A 107 -41.82 -6.25 -6.24
CA ALA A 107 -42.11 -4.90 -5.76
C ALA A 107 -41.74 -4.71 -4.27
N VAL A 108 -41.91 -5.74 -3.43
CA VAL A 108 -41.45 -5.74 -2.03
C VAL A 108 -39.91 -5.64 -1.98
N MET A 109 -39.21 -6.41 -2.80
CA MET A 109 -37.75 -6.37 -2.88
C MET A 109 -37.26 -4.97 -3.29
N ASN A 110 -37.83 -4.39 -4.35
CA ASN A 110 -37.46 -3.05 -4.82
C ASN A 110 -37.78 -1.94 -3.79
N SER A 111 -38.73 -2.18 -2.88
CA SER A 111 -39.11 -1.20 -1.86
C SER A 111 -38.18 -1.16 -0.64
N SER A 112 -37.36 -2.20 -0.44
CA SER A 112 -36.47 -2.32 0.72
C SER A 112 -35.02 -2.49 0.25
N PRO A 113 -34.18 -1.43 0.34
CA PRO A 113 -32.79 -1.49 -0.09
C PRO A 113 -31.99 -2.60 0.60
N LEU A 114 -32.15 -2.77 1.92
CA LEU A 114 -31.47 -3.83 2.66
C LEU A 114 -31.92 -5.23 2.22
N LEU A 115 -33.21 -5.45 1.94
CA LEU A 115 -33.69 -6.74 1.45
C LEU A 115 -33.10 -7.05 0.07
N GLN A 116 -33.05 -6.06 -0.82
CA GLN A 116 -32.42 -6.20 -2.13
C GLN A 116 -30.93 -6.56 -1.99
N GLU A 117 -30.19 -5.87 -1.12
CA GLU A 117 -28.78 -6.19 -0.85
C GLU A 117 -28.62 -7.63 -0.33
N LEU A 118 -29.47 -8.08 0.60
CA LEU A 118 -29.41 -9.44 1.14
C LEU A 118 -29.74 -10.51 0.09
N VAL A 119 -30.64 -10.22 -0.84
CA VAL A 119 -30.93 -11.13 -1.97
C VAL A 119 -29.71 -11.24 -2.89
N VAL A 120 -29.04 -10.13 -3.18
CA VAL A 120 -27.78 -10.12 -3.94
C VAL A 120 -26.69 -10.90 -3.21
N VAL A 121 -26.57 -10.76 -1.89
CA VAL A 121 -25.65 -11.57 -1.07
C VAL A 121 -25.99 -13.06 -1.14
N ARG A 122 -27.29 -13.41 -1.13
CA ARG A 122 -27.73 -14.79 -1.27
C ARG A 122 -27.36 -15.38 -2.63
N GLU A 123 -27.52 -14.61 -3.70
CA GLU A 123 -27.14 -15.01 -5.07
C GLU A 123 -25.62 -15.17 -5.19
N TRP A 124 -24.85 -14.23 -4.65
CA TRP A 124 -23.40 -14.34 -4.57
C TRP A 124 -22.96 -15.64 -3.85
N LEU A 125 -23.60 -15.99 -2.73
CA LEU A 125 -23.34 -17.24 -2.01
C LEU A 125 -23.73 -18.49 -2.81
N GLN A 126 -24.71 -18.40 -3.69
CA GLN A 126 -25.12 -19.49 -4.57
C GLN A 126 -24.10 -19.69 -5.69
N ASP A 127 -23.57 -18.60 -6.24
CA ASP A 127 -22.55 -18.61 -7.30
C ASP A 127 -21.19 -19.12 -6.80
N THR A 128 -20.83 -18.81 -5.55
CA THR A 128 -19.57 -19.29 -4.92
C THR A 128 -19.72 -20.67 -4.28
N ALA A 129 -20.90 -21.27 -4.31
CA ALA A 129 -21.14 -22.58 -3.70
C ALA A 129 -20.35 -23.70 -4.42
N PRO A 130 -19.85 -24.70 -3.68
CA PRO A 130 -19.20 -25.86 -4.28
C PRO A 130 -20.11 -26.57 -5.30
N SER A 131 -19.50 -27.15 -6.34
CA SER A 131 -20.26 -27.91 -7.31
C SER A 131 -20.97 -29.11 -6.67
N PRO A 132 -22.27 -29.33 -6.95
CA PRO A 132 -23.04 -30.39 -6.34
C PRO A 132 -22.49 -31.74 -6.78
N PRO A 133 -22.47 -32.74 -5.88
CA PRO A 133 -22.04 -34.07 -6.24
C PRO A 133 -23.00 -34.67 -7.27
N HIS A 134 -22.48 -35.38 -8.28
CA HIS A 134 -23.32 -36.09 -9.23
C HIS A 134 -23.60 -37.51 -8.74
N PRO A 135 -24.86 -37.89 -8.51
CA PRO A 135 -25.20 -39.26 -8.12
C PRO A 135 -25.00 -40.20 -9.31
N GLU A 136 -24.78 -41.49 -9.02
CA GLU A 136 -24.61 -42.51 -10.06
C GLU A 136 -25.82 -42.58 -11.00
N ALA A 137 -25.60 -42.96 -12.27
CA ALA A 137 -26.69 -43.11 -13.22
C ALA A 137 -27.56 -44.33 -12.84
N THR A 138 -28.82 -44.10 -12.49
CA THR A 138 -29.78 -45.18 -12.26
C THR A 138 -30.51 -45.57 -13.54
N THR A 139 -30.92 -46.84 -13.61
CA THR A 139 -31.68 -47.40 -14.74
C THR A 139 -33.18 -47.55 -14.44
N GLY A 140 -33.62 -47.11 -13.24
CA GLY A 140 -35.02 -47.16 -12.85
C GLY A 140 -35.25 -46.80 -11.38
N TYR A 141 -36.49 -46.46 -11.06
CA TYR A 141 -36.92 -46.15 -9.70
C TYR A 141 -36.90 -47.39 -8.79
N TRP A 142 -36.17 -47.30 -7.66
CA TRP A 142 -35.99 -48.32 -6.62
C TRP A 142 -35.89 -49.76 -7.17
N LYS A 143 -34.93 -49.99 -8.07
CA LYS A 143 -34.85 -51.23 -8.85
C LYS A 143 -34.75 -52.47 -7.97
N PHE A 144 -33.94 -52.42 -6.91
CA PHE A 144 -33.69 -53.57 -6.04
C PHE A 144 -34.87 -53.84 -5.12
N THR A 145 -35.47 -52.78 -4.58
CA THR A 145 -36.70 -52.83 -3.77
C THR A 145 -37.88 -53.34 -4.62
N LYS A 146 -38.03 -52.84 -5.85
CA LYS A 146 -39.02 -53.32 -6.83
C LYS A 146 -38.86 -54.82 -7.12
N HIS A 147 -37.63 -55.31 -7.28
CA HIS A 147 -37.39 -56.75 -7.45
C HIS A 147 -37.88 -57.51 -6.22
N ASN A 148 -37.49 -57.08 -5.01
CA ASN A 148 -37.89 -57.74 -3.77
C ASN A 148 -39.42 -57.75 -3.57
N VAL A 149 -40.10 -56.64 -3.88
CA VAL A 149 -41.58 -56.54 -3.82
C VAL A 149 -42.23 -57.50 -4.82
N LEU A 150 -41.79 -57.50 -6.08
CA LEU A 150 -42.31 -58.40 -7.12
C LEU A 150 -42.06 -59.87 -6.79
N GLN A 151 -40.91 -60.19 -6.19
CA GLN A 151 -40.61 -61.54 -5.72
C GLN A 151 -41.54 -61.95 -4.57
N GLY A 152 -41.82 -61.06 -3.62
CA GLY A 152 -42.76 -61.30 -2.53
C GLY A 152 -44.19 -61.55 -3.03
N MET A 153 -44.64 -60.81 -4.05
CA MET A 153 -45.93 -61.03 -4.70
C MET A 153 -46.02 -62.39 -5.41
N ARG A 154 -44.96 -62.78 -6.13
CA ARG A 154 -44.91 -64.08 -6.83
C ARG A 154 -44.82 -65.27 -5.87
N SER A 155 -44.23 -65.09 -4.69
CA SER A 155 -44.06 -66.12 -3.67
C SER A 155 -45.21 -66.17 -2.64
N GLY A 156 -46.41 -65.72 -3.00
CA GLY A 156 -47.61 -65.84 -2.15
C GLY A 156 -47.62 -64.88 -0.95
N ASN A 157 -47.24 -63.61 -1.15
CA ASN A 157 -47.12 -62.58 -0.10
C ASN A 157 -46.07 -62.89 0.99
N SER A 158 -45.09 -63.74 0.68
CA SER A 158 -43.91 -63.94 1.51
C SER A 158 -42.86 -62.87 1.19
N TYR A 159 -43.02 -61.70 1.79
CA TYR A 159 -42.08 -60.58 1.67
C TYR A 159 -40.84 -60.83 2.54
N ARG A 160 -39.68 -60.32 2.09
CA ARG A 160 -38.49 -60.27 2.94
C ARG A 160 -38.76 -59.41 4.16
N ASP A 161 -38.38 -59.91 5.33
CA ASP A 161 -38.59 -59.19 6.59
C ASP A 161 -37.81 -57.86 6.59
N GLY A 162 -38.44 -56.82 7.13
CA GLY A 162 -37.85 -55.47 7.19
C GLY A 162 -37.82 -54.65 5.88
N LEU A 163 -38.30 -55.15 4.73
CA LEU A 163 -38.40 -54.36 3.49
C LEU A 163 -39.82 -53.84 3.21
N VAL A 164 -39.91 -52.68 2.57
CA VAL A 164 -41.19 -52.09 2.15
C VAL A 164 -41.94 -53.00 1.17
N LYS A 165 -43.27 -52.93 1.21
CA LYS A 165 -44.17 -53.74 0.36
C LYS A 165 -44.72 -52.96 -0.83
N GLU A 166 -44.70 -51.64 -0.76
CA GLU A 166 -45.26 -50.73 -1.74
C GLU A 166 -44.15 -49.81 -2.28
N LEU A 167 -44.38 -49.20 -3.44
CA LEU A 167 -43.39 -48.37 -4.15
C LEU A 167 -43.82 -46.90 -4.21
N ASP A 168 -44.81 -46.49 -3.43
CA ASP A 168 -45.10 -45.07 -3.24
C ASP A 168 -43.98 -44.39 -2.42
N PRO A 169 -43.72 -43.08 -2.65
CA PRO A 169 -42.63 -42.36 -1.98
C PRO A 169 -42.70 -42.36 -0.45
N ASP A 170 -43.91 -42.43 0.12
CA ASP A 170 -44.15 -42.44 1.56
C ASP A 170 -44.20 -43.85 2.17
N ALA A 171 -44.03 -44.91 1.37
CA ALA A 171 -44.03 -46.29 1.86
C ALA A 171 -43.00 -46.54 2.99
N PRO A 172 -41.75 -46.04 2.93
CA PRO A 172 -40.80 -46.19 4.04
C PRO A 172 -41.25 -45.50 5.34
N ASN A 173 -42.05 -44.43 5.21
CA ASN A 173 -42.49 -43.59 6.33
C ASN A 173 -43.78 -44.12 6.98
N ARG A 174 -44.64 -44.80 6.21
CA ARG A 174 -45.92 -45.36 6.68
C ARG A 174 -45.76 -46.68 7.43
N ASP A 175 -44.88 -47.54 6.95
CA ASP A 175 -44.83 -48.96 7.35
C ASP A 175 -43.97 -49.26 8.61
N GLY A 176 -43.58 -48.21 9.36
CA GLY A 176 -43.08 -48.30 10.73
C GLY A 176 -41.91 -49.28 10.93
N GLY A 177 -40.73 -48.96 10.39
CA GLY A 177 -39.50 -49.74 10.60
C GLY A 177 -39.08 -50.60 9.41
N ARG A 178 -39.70 -50.43 8.24
CA ARG A 178 -39.30 -51.09 6.99
C ARG A 178 -38.48 -50.16 6.12
N ALA A 179 -37.38 -50.68 5.60
CA ALA A 179 -36.42 -49.92 4.81
C ALA A 179 -36.51 -50.27 3.32
N LEU A 180 -35.87 -49.44 2.51
CA LEU A 180 -35.52 -49.77 1.14
C LEU A 180 -34.41 -50.84 1.12
N ALA A 181 -34.21 -51.48 -0.03
CA ALA A 181 -33.02 -52.29 -0.24
C ALA A 181 -31.75 -51.44 -0.03
N SER A 182 -30.67 -52.03 0.48
CA SER A 182 -29.42 -51.32 0.85
C SER A 182 -28.90 -50.41 -0.26
N ASP A 183 -28.89 -50.93 -1.49
CA ASP A 183 -28.35 -50.22 -2.65
C ASP A 183 -29.24 -49.02 -3.01
N ASP A 184 -30.56 -49.22 -3.01
CA ASP A 184 -31.52 -48.13 -3.24
C ASP A 184 -31.46 -47.08 -2.10
N ALA A 185 -31.29 -47.51 -0.84
CA ALA A 185 -31.17 -46.60 0.31
C ALA A 185 -29.87 -45.76 0.24
N SER A 186 -28.76 -46.37 -0.17
CA SER A 186 -27.49 -45.66 -0.39
C SER A 186 -27.60 -44.65 -1.54
N TYR A 187 -28.28 -45.04 -2.61
CA TYR A 187 -28.55 -44.18 -3.75
C TYR A 187 -29.43 -42.99 -3.38
N GLU A 188 -30.52 -43.20 -2.62
CA GLU A 188 -31.38 -42.12 -2.12
C GLU A 188 -30.58 -41.12 -1.29
N LYS A 189 -29.68 -41.59 -0.42
CA LYS A 189 -28.84 -40.71 0.39
C LYS A 189 -27.95 -39.82 -0.49
N SER A 190 -27.26 -40.41 -1.47
CA SER A 190 -26.39 -39.66 -2.40
C SER A 190 -27.19 -38.71 -3.30
N LEU A 191 -28.37 -39.12 -3.76
CA LEU A 191 -29.27 -38.27 -4.54
C LEU A 191 -29.74 -37.07 -3.73
N LEU A 192 -30.18 -37.27 -2.48
CA LEU A 192 -30.64 -36.17 -1.61
C LEU A 192 -29.51 -35.18 -1.28
N GLN A 193 -28.28 -35.67 -1.09
CA GLN A 193 -27.10 -34.82 -0.92
C GLN A 193 -26.83 -33.97 -2.18
N ALA A 194 -26.93 -34.58 -3.37
CA ALA A 194 -26.82 -33.86 -4.63
C ALA A 194 -27.91 -32.79 -4.79
N LEU A 195 -29.16 -33.13 -4.47
CA LEU A 195 -30.27 -32.19 -4.53
C LEU A 195 -30.11 -31.03 -3.56
N TYR A 196 -29.66 -31.28 -2.33
CA TYR A 196 -29.32 -30.23 -1.38
C TYR A 196 -28.21 -29.33 -1.93
N GLY A 197 -27.13 -29.90 -2.48
CA GLY A 197 -26.05 -29.14 -3.13
C GLY A 197 -26.56 -28.25 -4.26
N CYS A 198 -27.46 -28.75 -5.12
CA CYS A 198 -28.07 -27.94 -6.17
C CYS A 198 -28.91 -26.78 -5.60
N VAL A 199 -29.68 -27.01 -4.53
CA VAL A 199 -30.47 -25.94 -3.87
C VAL A 199 -29.55 -24.90 -3.21
N ARG A 200 -28.48 -25.33 -2.54
CA ARG A 200 -27.45 -24.46 -1.93
C ARG A 200 -26.73 -23.60 -2.97
N ALA A 201 -26.56 -24.12 -4.18
CA ALA A 201 -25.97 -23.42 -5.33
C ALA A 201 -27.00 -22.68 -6.21
N GLY A 202 -28.27 -22.56 -5.78
CA GLY A 202 -29.31 -21.87 -6.56
C GLY A 202 -29.77 -22.58 -7.85
N ARG A 203 -29.20 -23.75 -8.18
CA ARG A 203 -29.46 -24.52 -9.41
C ARG A 203 -30.69 -25.42 -9.30
N LEU A 204 -31.86 -24.79 -9.13
CA LEU A 204 -33.13 -25.51 -8.96
C LEU A 204 -33.51 -26.33 -10.21
N GLU A 205 -33.21 -25.83 -11.41
CA GLU A 205 -33.48 -26.50 -12.68
C GLU A 205 -32.67 -27.80 -12.80
N GLU A 206 -31.39 -27.77 -12.40
CA GLU A 206 -30.53 -28.95 -12.34
C GLU A 206 -31.07 -29.97 -11.33
N ALA A 207 -31.52 -29.52 -10.15
CA ALA A 207 -32.12 -30.39 -9.15
C ALA A 207 -33.38 -31.11 -9.68
N VAL A 208 -34.23 -30.39 -10.41
CA VAL A 208 -35.43 -30.93 -11.05
C VAL A 208 -35.07 -31.97 -12.12
N GLU A 209 -34.06 -31.68 -12.93
CA GLU A 209 -33.59 -32.60 -13.96
C GLU A 209 -32.94 -33.85 -13.37
N LEU A 210 -32.16 -33.71 -12.29
CA LEU A 210 -31.63 -34.83 -11.52
C LEU A 210 -32.75 -35.73 -10.97
N CYS A 211 -33.83 -35.14 -10.44
CA CYS A 211 -35.00 -35.90 -10.01
C CYS A 211 -35.65 -36.67 -11.16
N ARG A 212 -35.77 -36.07 -12.35
CA ARG A 212 -36.32 -36.74 -13.54
C ARG A 212 -35.45 -37.90 -14.00
N ARG A 213 -34.13 -37.71 -14.06
CA ARG A 213 -33.14 -38.75 -14.39
C ARG A 213 -33.12 -39.88 -13.37
N ALA A 214 -33.36 -39.56 -12.10
CA ALA A 214 -33.53 -40.54 -11.03
C ALA A 214 -34.89 -41.28 -11.06
N HIS A 215 -35.76 -40.98 -12.03
CA HIS A 215 -37.14 -41.49 -12.13
C HIS A 215 -38.04 -41.10 -10.95
N GLN A 216 -37.85 -39.91 -10.39
CA GLN A 216 -38.61 -39.37 -9.25
C GLN A 216 -39.31 -38.04 -9.61
N PRO A 217 -40.27 -38.07 -10.56
CA PRO A 217 -40.96 -36.86 -11.00
C PRO A 217 -41.74 -36.17 -9.88
N TRP A 218 -42.21 -36.94 -8.88
CA TRP A 218 -42.89 -36.40 -7.71
C TRP A 218 -42.00 -35.48 -6.87
N ARG A 219 -40.70 -35.80 -6.74
CA ARG A 219 -39.75 -34.97 -6.00
C ARG A 219 -39.40 -33.71 -6.79
N ALA A 220 -39.27 -33.83 -8.11
CA ALA A 220 -39.20 -32.68 -9.01
C ALA A 220 -40.41 -31.74 -8.81
N SER A 221 -41.63 -32.27 -8.68
CA SER A 221 -42.82 -31.47 -8.37
C SER A 221 -42.73 -30.79 -7.00
N SER A 222 -42.20 -31.45 -5.97
CA SER A 222 -41.98 -30.84 -4.66
C SER A 222 -41.00 -29.65 -4.73
N ILE A 223 -39.90 -29.79 -5.46
CA ILE A 223 -38.90 -28.71 -5.66
C ILE A 223 -39.50 -27.55 -6.43
N LEU A 224 -40.23 -27.82 -7.54
CA LEU A 224 -40.89 -26.78 -8.34
C LEU A 224 -41.95 -25.98 -7.55
N GLY A 225 -42.46 -26.54 -6.46
CA GLY A 225 -43.40 -25.88 -5.56
C GLY A 225 -42.82 -24.65 -4.84
N SER A 226 -41.50 -24.46 -4.85
CA SER A 226 -40.83 -23.28 -4.27
C SER A 226 -41.05 -22.00 -5.07
N ARG A 227 -41.33 -22.11 -6.37
CA ARG A 227 -41.54 -20.98 -7.27
C ARG A 227 -42.85 -20.26 -6.94
N LEU A 228 -42.78 -18.94 -6.79
CA LEU A 228 -43.96 -18.09 -6.67
C LEU A 228 -44.85 -18.19 -7.91
N PHE A 229 -46.16 -18.05 -7.71
CA PHE A 229 -47.09 -18.01 -8.82
C PHE A 229 -46.83 -16.80 -9.73
N ARG A 230 -46.61 -17.07 -11.02
CA ARG A 230 -46.38 -16.08 -12.07
C ARG A 230 -47.41 -16.26 -13.17
N TRP A 231 -47.99 -15.15 -13.61
CA TRP A 231 -48.89 -15.13 -14.75
C TRP A 231 -48.72 -13.83 -15.52
N PRO A 232 -47.91 -13.83 -16.60
CA PRO A 232 -47.59 -12.62 -17.37
C PRO A 232 -48.83 -11.92 -17.92
N ALA A 233 -49.83 -12.66 -18.41
CA ALA A 233 -51.04 -12.11 -19.04
C ALA A 233 -51.91 -11.23 -18.13
N ILE A 234 -51.72 -11.29 -16.81
CA ILE A 234 -52.42 -10.43 -15.83
C ILE A 234 -51.46 -9.58 -15.00
N SER A 235 -50.16 -9.63 -15.29
CA SER A 235 -49.18 -8.75 -14.66
C SER A 235 -49.30 -7.35 -15.24
N THR A 236 -49.07 -6.34 -14.40
CA THR A 236 -49.01 -4.92 -14.80
C THR A 236 -47.60 -4.49 -15.22
N GLU A 237 -46.65 -5.42 -15.23
CA GLU A 237 -45.30 -5.18 -15.74
C GLU A 237 -45.36 -4.83 -17.24
N PRO A 238 -44.66 -3.77 -17.70
CA PRO A 238 -44.54 -3.50 -19.14
C PRO A 238 -43.83 -4.70 -19.78
N GLY A 239 -44.49 -5.36 -20.74
CA GLY A 239 -43.88 -6.45 -21.50
C GLY A 239 -42.66 -5.96 -22.27
N GLU A 240 -41.62 -6.77 -22.34
CA GLU A 240 -40.52 -6.53 -23.28
C GLU A 240 -41.05 -6.82 -24.70
N ASP A 241 -41.16 -5.78 -25.54
CA ASP A 241 -41.81 -5.83 -26.87
C ASP A 241 -41.23 -6.88 -27.87
N ASP A 242 -40.17 -7.63 -27.51
CA ASP A 242 -39.42 -8.53 -28.38
C ASP A 242 -39.43 -10.02 -27.98
N ALA A 243 -40.11 -10.43 -26.90
CA ALA A 243 -40.25 -11.86 -26.57
C ALA A 243 -41.49 -12.45 -27.28
N MET A 244 -41.36 -13.63 -27.90
CA MET A 244 -42.54 -14.45 -28.21
C MET A 244 -43.16 -14.88 -26.88
N ASP A 245 -44.06 -14.05 -26.35
CA ASP A 245 -44.60 -14.18 -24.99
C ASP A 245 -45.30 -15.53 -24.81
N ASP A 246 -44.66 -16.41 -24.05
CA ASP A 246 -45.33 -17.55 -23.43
C ASP A 246 -46.24 -16.99 -22.33
N GLU A 247 -47.49 -16.67 -22.69
CA GLU A 247 -48.53 -16.18 -21.77
C GLU A 247 -48.98 -17.24 -20.74
N SER A 248 -48.33 -18.41 -20.69
CA SER A 248 -48.69 -19.47 -19.76
C SER A 248 -48.38 -19.10 -18.30
N TRP A 249 -49.26 -19.55 -17.40
CA TRP A 249 -49.06 -19.40 -15.97
C TRP A 249 -48.11 -20.48 -15.44
N SER A 250 -47.31 -20.14 -14.44
CA SER A 250 -46.36 -21.05 -13.80
C SER A 250 -46.24 -20.79 -12.29
N GLY A 251 -45.55 -21.69 -11.58
CA GLY A 251 -45.33 -21.59 -10.15
C GLY A 251 -46.50 -22.07 -9.29
N ASN A 252 -46.39 -21.88 -7.97
CA ASN A 252 -47.31 -22.43 -6.99
C ASN A 252 -48.26 -21.37 -6.43
N ARG A 253 -49.56 -21.54 -6.71
CA ARG A 253 -50.62 -20.66 -6.19
C ARG A 253 -50.76 -20.70 -4.67
N ASN A 254 -50.48 -21.85 -4.05
CA ASN A 254 -50.61 -22.06 -2.61
C ASN A 254 -49.22 -22.21 -1.97
N ARG A 255 -48.28 -21.29 -2.28
CA ARG A 255 -46.89 -21.38 -1.80
C ARG A 255 -46.84 -21.34 -0.27
N LYS A 256 -47.67 -20.55 0.39
CA LYS A 256 -47.79 -20.54 1.87
C LYS A 256 -48.09 -21.92 2.46
N LEU A 257 -48.99 -22.69 1.83
CA LEU A 257 -49.30 -24.06 2.28
C LEU A 257 -48.09 -24.98 2.04
N TRP A 258 -47.50 -24.90 0.85
CA TRP A 258 -46.31 -25.68 0.49
C TRP A 258 -45.13 -25.41 1.44
N LYS A 259 -44.87 -24.14 1.79
CA LYS A 259 -43.84 -23.74 2.76
C LYS A 259 -44.10 -24.40 4.12
N LYS A 260 -45.33 -24.32 4.64
CA LYS A 260 -45.71 -25.00 5.89
C LYS A 260 -45.50 -26.50 5.81
N THR A 261 -45.85 -27.14 4.70
CA THR A 261 -45.62 -28.57 4.49
C THR A 261 -44.14 -28.92 4.46
N CYS A 262 -43.29 -28.12 3.81
CA CYS A 262 -41.83 -28.30 3.81
C CYS A 262 -41.22 -28.13 5.19
N VAL A 263 -41.67 -27.13 5.96
CA VAL A 263 -41.23 -26.94 7.36
C VAL A 263 -41.64 -28.13 8.22
N HIS A 264 -42.87 -28.63 8.07
CA HIS A 264 -43.30 -29.85 8.76
C HIS A 264 -42.47 -31.08 8.37
N ALA A 265 -42.10 -31.21 7.09
CA ALA A 265 -41.23 -32.28 6.63
C ALA A 265 -39.82 -32.18 7.24
N ALA A 266 -39.23 -30.98 7.26
CA ALA A 266 -37.92 -30.73 7.89
C ALA A 266 -37.91 -31.10 9.39
N LEU A 267 -39.00 -30.83 10.11
CA LEU A 267 -39.15 -31.15 11.53
C LEU A 267 -39.52 -32.61 11.80
N ASN A 268 -39.86 -33.38 10.77
CA ASN A 268 -40.31 -34.75 10.95
C ASN A 268 -39.14 -35.73 11.12
N ASN A 269 -38.96 -36.23 12.34
CA ASN A 269 -37.90 -37.19 12.68
C ASN A 269 -38.09 -38.59 12.06
N THR A 270 -39.23 -38.88 11.41
CA THR A 270 -39.39 -40.14 10.66
C THR A 270 -38.72 -40.09 9.29
N LEU A 271 -38.45 -38.89 8.76
CA LEU A 271 -37.71 -38.71 7.52
C LEU A 271 -36.21 -38.80 7.75
N SER A 272 -35.47 -39.15 6.69
CA SER A 272 -34.01 -39.15 6.74
C SER A 272 -33.45 -37.74 6.94
N ASP A 273 -32.30 -37.62 7.60
CA ASP A 273 -31.68 -36.30 7.83
C ASP A 273 -31.40 -35.54 6.53
N GLN A 274 -31.05 -36.24 5.44
CA GLN A 274 -30.81 -35.62 4.13
C GLN A 274 -32.11 -35.08 3.50
N GLU A 275 -33.23 -35.78 3.68
CA GLU A 275 -34.53 -35.33 3.19
C GLU A 275 -35.05 -34.14 4.01
N ARG A 276 -34.88 -34.20 5.33
CA ARG A 276 -35.20 -33.09 6.23
C ARG A 276 -34.39 -31.84 5.86
N LEU A 277 -33.11 -32.01 5.56
CA LEU A 277 -32.21 -30.95 5.12
C LEU A 277 -32.65 -30.35 3.78
N LEU A 278 -33.01 -31.17 2.80
CA LEU A 278 -33.51 -30.70 1.50
C LEU A 278 -34.75 -29.81 1.66
N TYR A 279 -35.76 -30.24 2.43
CA TYR A 279 -36.96 -29.44 2.64
C TYR A 279 -36.71 -28.19 3.49
N ALA A 280 -35.77 -28.26 4.44
CA ALA A 280 -35.34 -27.09 5.20
C ALA A 280 -34.65 -26.06 4.29
N ALA A 281 -33.88 -26.51 3.29
CA ALA A 281 -33.20 -25.64 2.33
C ALA A 281 -34.15 -25.03 1.30
N LEU A 282 -35.18 -25.77 0.87
CA LEU A 282 -36.21 -25.28 -0.05
C LEU A 282 -37.15 -24.25 0.61
N ALA A 283 -37.38 -24.37 1.92
CA ALA A 283 -38.22 -23.47 2.70
C ALA A 283 -37.49 -23.02 3.98
N PRO A 284 -36.47 -22.14 3.87
CA PRO A 284 -35.74 -21.62 5.01
C PRO A 284 -36.70 -20.97 6.02
N SER A 285 -36.56 -21.32 7.29
CA SER A 285 -37.35 -20.73 8.37
C SER A 285 -36.60 -20.82 9.70
N PRO A 286 -36.92 -19.96 10.68
CA PRO A 286 -36.33 -20.04 12.02
C PRO A 286 -36.55 -21.41 12.69
N LEU A 287 -37.70 -22.04 12.42
CA LEU A 287 -38.04 -23.37 12.95
C LEU A 287 -37.13 -24.47 12.38
N ALA A 288 -36.75 -24.37 11.10
CA ALA A 288 -35.88 -25.33 10.43
C ALA A 288 -34.37 -25.00 10.57
N ALA A 289 -34.03 -23.87 11.21
CA ALA A 289 -32.66 -23.37 11.29
C ALA A 289 -31.67 -24.37 11.90
N THR A 290 -32.08 -25.12 12.93
CA THR A 290 -31.22 -26.14 13.57
C THR A 290 -30.85 -27.28 12.61
N ILE A 291 -31.78 -27.66 11.71
CA ILE A 291 -31.53 -28.70 10.70
C ILE A 291 -30.61 -28.18 9.61
N LEU A 292 -30.76 -26.92 9.20
CA LEU A 292 -29.84 -26.30 8.25
C LEU A 292 -28.43 -26.16 8.82
N LYS A 293 -28.33 -25.68 10.07
CA LYS A 293 -27.06 -25.48 10.78
C LYS A 293 -26.28 -26.78 11.01
N SER A 294 -26.94 -27.95 11.04
CA SER A 294 -26.24 -29.23 11.17
C SER A 294 -25.50 -29.66 9.90
N ALA A 295 -25.82 -29.04 8.76
CA ALA A 295 -25.14 -29.29 7.49
C ALA A 295 -24.09 -28.23 7.13
N CYS A 296 -24.06 -27.09 7.84
CA CYS A 296 -23.06 -26.04 7.63
C CYS A 296 -21.67 -26.55 8.01
N ARG A 297 -20.69 -26.38 7.11
CA ARG A 297 -19.29 -26.73 7.37
C ARG A 297 -18.36 -25.54 7.21
N THR A 298 -18.67 -24.67 6.25
CA THR A 298 -17.92 -23.46 5.92
C THR A 298 -18.58 -22.22 6.54
N TRP A 299 -17.86 -21.10 6.59
CA TRP A 299 -18.43 -19.83 7.05
C TRP A 299 -19.55 -19.34 6.11
N GLU A 300 -19.37 -19.53 4.80
CA GLU A 300 -20.33 -19.20 3.75
C GLU A 300 -21.63 -19.98 3.89
N ASP A 301 -21.59 -21.24 4.35
CA ASP A 301 -22.81 -22.00 4.64
C ASP A 301 -23.60 -21.39 5.78
N HIS A 302 -22.92 -20.97 6.85
CA HIS A 302 -23.57 -20.32 7.99
C HIS A 302 -24.20 -18.98 7.58
N LEU A 303 -23.48 -18.18 6.78
CA LEU A 303 -23.99 -16.92 6.24
C LEU A 303 -25.19 -17.18 5.32
N TRP A 304 -25.11 -18.15 4.41
CA TRP A 304 -26.18 -18.50 3.47
C TRP A 304 -27.47 -18.89 4.19
N VAL A 305 -27.36 -19.70 5.25
CA VAL A 305 -28.52 -20.08 6.07
C VAL A 305 -29.18 -18.86 6.71
N GLN A 306 -28.40 -17.97 7.34
CA GLN A 306 -28.95 -16.79 8.01
C GLN A 306 -29.62 -15.84 7.01
N VAL A 307 -28.91 -15.48 5.94
CA VAL A 307 -29.41 -14.57 4.90
C VAL A 307 -30.66 -15.17 4.22
N SER A 308 -30.66 -16.47 3.93
CA SER A 308 -31.81 -17.13 3.30
C SER A 308 -33.04 -17.11 4.19
N ILE A 309 -32.89 -17.34 5.50
CA ILE A 309 -34.00 -17.24 6.47
C ILE A 309 -34.52 -15.81 6.55
N ILE A 310 -33.64 -14.82 6.67
CA ILE A 310 -34.01 -13.41 6.78
C ILE A 310 -34.80 -12.96 5.55
N CYS A 311 -34.31 -13.27 4.34
CA CYS A 311 -34.98 -12.90 3.09
C CYS A 311 -36.37 -13.55 2.99
N GLU A 312 -36.44 -14.87 3.22
CA GLU A 312 -37.67 -15.65 3.08
C GLU A 312 -38.73 -15.27 4.14
N GLU A 313 -38.33 -14.90 5.35
CA GLU A 313 -39.25 -14.42 6.39
C GLU A 313 -39.74 -13.00 6.12
N LYS A 314 -38.86 -12.08 5.70
CA LYS A 314 -39.27 -10.70 5.35
C LYS A 314 -40.23 -10.71 4.17
N GLU A 315 -39.94 -11.47 3.13
CA GLU A 315 -40.83 -11.64 1.97
C GLU A 315 -42.20 -12.20 2.39
N SER A 316 -42.21 -13.29 3.18
CA SER A 316 -43.45 -13.90 3.67
C SER A 316 -44.27 -12.96 4.56
N LEU A 317 -43.60 -12.14 5.38
CA LEU A 317 -44.23 -11.17 6.27
C LEU A 317 -44.91 -10.05 5.47
N GLU A 318 -44.20 -9.45 4.51
CA GLU A 318 -44.75 -8.35 3.69
C GLU A 318 -45.89 -8.84 2.80
N LEU A 319 -45.75 -10.00 2.15
CA LEU A 319 -46.85 -10.61 1.39
C LEU A 319 -48.05 -10.90 2.29
N GLY A 320 -47.82 -11.42 3.50
CA GLY A 320 -48.88 -11.65 4.49
C GLY A 320 -49.61 -10.38 4.95
N ARG A 321 -48.87 -9.29 5.17
CA ARG A 321 -49.40 -7.98 5.59
C ARG A 321 -50.28 -7.33 4.53
N MET A 322 -50.07 -7.66 3.25
CA MET A 322 -50.88 -7.17 2.14
C MET A 322 -52.11 -8.06 1.87
N GLY A 323 -52.41 -9.00 2.76
CA GLY A 323 -53.44 -10.03 2.54
C GLY A 323 -53.12 -10.96 1.37
N ALA A 324 -51.86 -10.98 0.92
CA ALA A 324 -51.32 -11.79 -0.17
C ALA A 324 -52.18 -11.81 -1.47
N GLY A 325 -52.96 -10.74 -1.68
CA GLY A 325 -53.89 -10.59 -2.79
C GLY A 325 -54.98 -11.67 -2.85
N PHE A 326 -55.64 -11.77 -4.01
CA PHE A 326 -56.66 -12.81 -4.28
C PHE A 326 -56.12 -14.26 -4.13
N TRP A 327 -54.81 -14.47 -4.21
CA TRP A 327 -54.21 -15.78 -4.43
C TRP A 327 -53.88 -16.57 -3.15
N GLU A 328 -53.55 -15.91 -2.04
CA GLU A 328 -53.00 -16.57 -0.83
C GLU A 328 -53.82 -16.33 0.47
N GLY A 329 -54.97 -15.64 0.38
CA GLY A 329 -56.06 -15.67 1.38
C GLY A 329 -56.32 -14.36 2.14
N GLU A 330 -57.52 -14.23 2.71
CA GLU A 330 -58.02 -13.00 3.36
C GLU A 330 -57.23 -12.61 4.63
N GLY A 331 -56.41 -11.56 4.53
CA GLY A 331 -55.82 -10.85 5.66
C GLY A 331 -56.13 -9.36 5.57
N GLU A 332 -56.32 -8.69 6.71
CA GLU A 332 -56.50 -7.23 6.72
C GLU A 332 -55.16 -6.54 6.40
N PRO A 333 -55.15 -5.53 5.52
CA PRO A 333 -53.93 -4.81 5.17
C PRO A 333 -53.42 -4.01 6.38
N VAL A 334 -52.18 -4.26 6.80
CA VAL A 334 -51.52 -3.52 7.89
C VAL A 334 -50.41 -2.63 7.32
N THR A 335 -50.34 -1.37 7.75
CA THR A 335 -49.29 -0.43 7.35
C THR A 335 -48.01 -0.66 8.16
N THR A 336 -46.89 -0.95 7.49
CA THR A 336 -45.56 -0.95 8.13
C THR A 336 -45.19 0.48 8.51
N SER A 337 -44.79 0.70 9.77
CA SER A 337 -44.28 1.99 10.22
C SER A 337 -42.76 2.08 9.97
N GLU A 338 -42.22 3.30 9.90
CA GLU A 338 -40.76 3.52 9.79
C GLU A 338 -40.02 2.89 10.98
N GLN A 339 -40.62 2.90 12.18
CA GLN A 339 -40.07 2.26 13.37
C GLN A 339 -39.92 0.75 13.23
N GLU A 340 -40.89 0.07 12.64
CA GLU A 340 -40.79 -1.38 12.40
C GLU A 340 -39.71 -1.73 11.37
N GLN A 341 -39.46 -0.85 10.41
CA GLN A 341 -38.39 -1.03 9.44
C GLN A 341 -37.02 -0.88 10.10
N GLU A 342 -36.82 0.14 10.95
CA GLU A 342 -35.61 0.30 11.75
C GLU A 342 -35.38 -0.87 12.73
N GLU A 343 -36.43 -1.35 13.38
CA GLU A 343 -36.37 -2.53 14.26
C GLU A 343 -35.91 -3.77 13.49
N TRP A 344 -36.47 -4.03 12.31
CA TRP A 344 -36.06 -5.14 11.46
C TRP A 344 -34.60 -5.01 11.00
N GLU A 345 -34.15 -3.82 10.62
CA GLU A 345 -32.74 -3.57 10.24
C GLU A 345 -31.78 -3.87 11.40
N ASN A 346 -32.17 -3.51 12.63
CA ASN A 346 -31.41 -3.84 13.84
C ASN A 346 -31.41 -5.35 14.12
N GLU A 347 -32.54 -6.05 13.95
CA GLU A 347 -32.62 -7.51 14.10
C GLU A 347 -31.73 -8.24 13.08
N VAL A 348 -31.72 -7.77 11.83
CA VAL A 348 -30.83 -8.29 10.78
C VAL A 348 -29.37 -8.09 11.19
N PHE A 349 -29.04 -6.88 11.66
CA PHE A 349 -27.70 -6.55 12.12
C PHE A 349 -27.25 -7.46 13.27
N GLU A 350 -28.09 -7.63 14.30
CA GLU A 350 -27.79 -8.50 15.45
C GLU A 350 -27.64 -9.96 15.03
N SER A 351 -28.52 -10.45 14.15
CA SER A 351 -28.49 -11.81 13.65
C SER A 351 -27.18 -12.10 12.91
N LEU A 352 -26.83 -11.30 11.91
CA LEU A 352 -25.62 -11.47 11.12
C LEU A 352 -24.35 -11.24 11.94
N SER A 353 -24.38 -10.37 12.95
CA SER A 353 -23.26 -10.15 13.86
C SER A 353 -22.85 -11.41 14.65
N THR A 354 -23.75 -12.39 14.80
CA THR A 354 -23.40 -13.68 15.43
C THR A 354 -22.41 -14.51 14.62
N LEU A 355 -22.25 -14.21 13.33
CA LEU A 355 -21.34 -14.95 12.44
C LEU A 355 -19.86 -14.72 12.76
N LYS A 356 -19.52 -13.68 13.53
CA LYS A 356 -18.14 -13.41 13.95
C LYS A 356 -17.56 -14.52 14.85
N ASP A 357 -18.41 -15.20 15.61
CA ASP A 357 -18.03 -16.20 16.62
C ASP A 357 -18.43 -17.63 16.20
N VAL A 358 -18.80 -17.84 14.94
CA VAL A 358 -19.31 -19.15 14.49
C VAL A 358 -18.17 -20.17 14.37
N ALA A 359 -18.43 -21.39 14.82
CA ALA A 359 -17.47 -22.49 14.72
C ALA A 359 -17.47 -23.06 13.29
N VAL A 360 -16.42 -22.74 12.53
CA VAL A 360 -16.17 -23.27 11.19
C VAL A 360 -15.48 -24.63 11.28
N VAL A 361 -15.94 -25.60 10.48
CA VAL A 361 -15.43 -26.99 10.47
C VAL A 361 -14.43 -27.21 9.33
N GLU A 362 -14.72 -26.64 8.16
CA GLU A 362 -13.90 -26.75 6.94
C GLU A 362 -13.54 -25.33 6.47
N GLY A 363 -12.25 -25.08 6.27
CA GLY A 363 -11.69 -23.80 5.81
C GLY A 363 -11.30 -22.83 6.94
N PRO A 364 -11.03 -21.55 6.61
CA PRO A 364 -10.51 -20.57 7.55
C PRO A 364 -11.56 -20.15 8.59
N SER A 365 -11.13 -19.77 9.78
CA SER A 365 -12.03 -19.44 10.88
C SER A 365 -12.87 -18.17 10.61
N ALA A 366 -13.92 -17.96 11.39
CA ALA A 366 -14.73 -16.74 11.33
C ALA A 366 -13.94 -15.46 11.70
N GLU A 367 -12.84 -15.61 12.44
CA GLU A 367 -11.94 -14.52 12.84
C GLU A 367 -10.93 -14.14 11.74
N HIS A 368 -10.86 -14.92 10.65
CA HIS A 368 -9.97 -14.63 9.53
C HIS A 368 -10.28 -13.25 8.91
N ALA A 369 -9.23 -12.51 8.52
CA ALA A 369 -9.35 -11.12 8.09
C ALA A 369 -10.33 -10.93 6.90
N PHE A 370 -10.35 -11.85 5.93
CA PHE A 370 -11.31 -11.79 4.81
C PHE A 370 -12.76 -12.11 5.21
N HIS A 371 -13.03 -13.10 6.07
CA HIS A 371 -14.40 -13.33 6.57
C HIS A 371 -14.90 -12.14 7.39
N HIS A 372 -14.03 -11.56 8.22
CA HIS A 372 -14.32 -10.32 8.91
C HIS A 372 -14.62 -9.18 7.94
N SER A 373 -13.82 -9.05 6.87
CA SER A 373 -14.05 -8.06 5.80
C SER A 373 -15.38 -8.25 5.10
N GLN A 374 -15.70 -9.46 4.66
CA GLN A 374 -16.96 -9.81 3.99
C GLN A 374 -18.17 -9.49 4.88
N LEU A 375 -18.12 -9.86 6.17
CA LEU A 375 -19.17 -9.54 7.14
C LEU A 375 -19.36 -8.03 7.27
N HIS A 376 -18.28 -7.27 7.42
CA HIS A 376 -18.34 -5.81 7.55
C HIS A 376 -18.82 -5.12 6.26
N ILE A 377 -18.46 -5.64 5.08
CA ILE A 377 -18.95 -5.16 3.79
C ILE A 377 -20.46 -5.39 3.69
N ILE A 378 -20.96 -6.58 4.04
CA ILE A 378 -22.40 -6.90 4.07
C ILE A 378 -23.14 -5.97 5.03
N LEU A 379 -22.61 -5.76 6.24
CA LEU A 379 -23.20 -4.88 7.25
C LEU A 379 -23.04 -3.37 6.96
N ASN A 380 -22.41 -3.02 5.83
CA ASN A 380 -22.10 -1.64 5.43
C ASN A 380 -21.31 -0.86 6.51
N ARG A 381 -20.39 -1.53 7.20
CA ARG A 381 -19.50 -0.97 8.24
C ARG A 381 -18.04 -0.95 7.79
N THR A 382 -17.80 -0.39 6.60
CA THR A 382 -16.47 -0.26 6.00
C THR A 382 -15.54 0.61 6.85
N ASP A 383 -16.07 1.68 7.48
CA ASP A 383 -15.28 2.53 8.39
C ASP A 383 -14.71 1.76 9.57
N SER A 384 -15.53 0.91 10.21
CA SER A 384 -15.08 0.08 11.34
C SER A 384 -14.06 -0.95 10.90
N LEU A 385 -14.24 -1.54 9.71
CA LEU A 385 -13.31 -2.50 9.13
C LEU A 385 -11.93 -1.87 8.88
N LEU A 386 -11.89 -0.72 8.21
CA LEU A 386 -10.63 -0.03 7.90
C LEU A 386 -9.90 0.42 9.17
N ASN A 387 -10.62 0.97 10.16
CA ASN A 387 -10.02 1.34 11.44
C ASN A 387 -9.50 0.11 12.22
N GLY A 388 -10.23 -1.01 12.19
CA GLY A 388 -9.81 -2.26 12.82
C GLY A 388 -8.52 -2.81 12.23
N PHE A 389 -8.45 -2.88 10.89
CA PHE A 389 -7.25 -3.35 10.19
C PHE A 389 -6.04 -2.41 10.41
N ALA A 390 -6.24 -1.09 10.33
CA ALA A 390 -5.19 -0.10 10.62
C ALA A 390 -4.70 -0.16 12.08
N GLY A 391 -5.60 -0.43 13.04
CA GLY A 391 -5.26 -0.70 14.43
C GLY A 391 -4.37 -1.94 14.57
N GLY A 392 -4.75 -3.05 13.94
CA GLY A 392 -3.97 -4.30 13.95
C GLY A 392 -2.58 -4.15 13.31
N LEU A 393 -2.45 -3.32 12.27
CA LEU A 393 -1.16 -2.96 11.67
C LEU A 393 -0.27 -2.16 12.64
N SER A 394 -0.88 -1.22 13.37
CA SER A 394 -0.17 -0.36 14.33
C SER A 394 0.28 -1.13 15.58
N ASP A 395 -0.50 -2.12 15.99
CA ASP A 395 -0.24 -2.99 17.13
C ASP A 395 0.66 -4.21 16.78
N GLU A 396 1.17 -4.28 15.55
CA GLU A 396 2.01 -5.39 15.04
C GLU A 396 1.38 -6.79 15.21
N GLN A 397 0.05 -6.88 15.06
CA GLN A 397 -0.70 -8.14 15.21
C GLN A 397 -0.48 -9.09 14.03
N PHE A 398 -0.04 -8.57 12.89
CA PHE A 398 0.21 -9.33 11.67
C PHE A 398 1.71 -9.64 11.50
N ASN A 399 2.02 -10.87 11.12
CA ASN A 399 3.39 -11.28 10.82
C ASN A 399 3.80 -10.80 9.41
N LYS A 400 4.81 -9.93 9.32
CA LYS A 400 5.24 -9.31 8.05
C LYS A 400 5.88 -10.29 7.05
N ASP A 401 6.39 -11.42 7.54
CA ASP A 401 7.10 -12.41 6.72
C ASP A 401 6.15 -13.43 6.05
N THR A 402 4.82 -13.29 6.22
CA THR A 402 3.85 -14.22 5.65
C THR A 402 3.30 -13.76 4.30
N PHE A 403 2.95 -14.73 3.45
CA PHE A 403 2.22 -14.49 2.21
C PHE A 403 0.93 -13.69 2.47
N GLU A 404 0.18 -14.05 3.52
CA GLU A 404 -1.06 -13.39 3.93
C GLU A 404 -0.89 -11.88 4.15
N TYR A 405 0.20 -11.43 4.78
CA TYR A 405 0.43 -10.01 5.06
C TYR A 405 0.53 -9.17 3.78
N SER A 406 1.27 -9.66 2.78
CA SER A 406 1.41 -9.05 1.46
C SER A 406 0.04 -8.95 0.76
N GLN A 407 -0.74 -10.03 0.78
CA GLN A 407 -2.09 -10.07 0.19
C GLN A 407 -3.05 -9.10 0.87
N LEU A 408 -3.11 -9.10 2.21
CA LEU A 408 -3.99 -8.22 2.98
C LEU A 408 -3.64 -6.74 2.77
N CYS A 409 -2.36 -6.37 2.84
CA CYS A 409 -1.95 -4.98 2.58
C CYS A 409 -2.33 -4.54 1.17
N ARG A 410 -2.14 -5.40 0.16
CA ARG A 410 -2.56 -5.11 -1.21
C ARG A 410 -4.07 -4.94 -1.30
N PHE A 411 -4.84 -5.90 -0.80
CA PHE A 411 -6.30 -5.87 -0.82
C PHE A 411 -6.83 -4.59 -0.18
N PHE A 412 -6.42 -4.27 1.05
CA PHE A 412 -6.91 -3.11 1.77
C PHE A 412 -6.48 -1.78 1.15
N ALA A 413 -5.26 -1.69 0.61
CA ALA A 413 -4.84 -0.51 -0.14
C ALA A 413 -5.73 -0.26 -1.36
N HIS A 414 -5.96 -1.30 -2.18
CA HIS A 414 -6.82 -1.19 -3.36
C HIS A 414 -8.28 -0.97 -2.97
N PHE A 415 -8.75 -1.57 -1.87
CA PHE A 415 -10.10 -1.37 -1.36
C PHE A 415 -10.32 0.07 -0.90
N CYS A 416 -9.41 0.67 -0.13
CA CYS A 416 -9.47 2.08 0.25
C CYS A 416 -9.55 2.99 -0.98
N LEU A 417 -8.66 2.79 -1.95
CA LEU A 417 -8.62 3.61 -3.16
C LEU A 417 -9.86 3.41 -4.03
N PHE A 418 -10.37 2.18 -4.11
CA PHE A 418 -11.61 1.88 -4.81
C PHE A 418 -12.82 2.57 -4.18
N LEU A 419 -12.97 2.49 -2.86
CA LEU A 419 -14.04 3.20 -2.14
C LEU A 419 -13.98 4.72 -2.39
N GLN A 420 -12.79 5.31 -2.38
CA GLN A 420 -12.61 6.73 -2.70
C GLN A 420 -12.99 7.06 -4.15
N MET A 421 -12.67 6.19 -5.12
CA MET A 421 -13.04 6.40 -6.53
C MET A 421 -14.54 6.37 -6.79
N ILE A 422 -15.33 5.66 -5.95
CA ILE A 422 -16.79 5.58 -6.06
C ILE A 422 -17.52 6.48 -5.05
N ASP A 423 -16.83 7.49 -4.51
CA ASP A 423 -17.34 8.44 -3.52
C ASP A 423 -17.95 7.77 -2.27
N ILE A 424 -17.29 6.74 -1.75
CA ILE A 424 -17.58 6.20 -0.40
C ILE A 424 -16.52 6.76 0.56
N PRO A 425 -16.94 7.45 1.64
CA PRO A 425 -15.99 8.03 2.58
C PRO A 425 -15.16 6.93 3.24
N THR A 426 -13.86 7.17 3.35
CA THR A 426 -12.91 6.29 4.04
C THR A 426 -12.25 7.05 5.20
N PRO A 427 -12.00 6.42 6.36
CA PRO A 427 -11.32 7.08 7.48
C PRO A 427 -9.90 7.53 7.05
N PRO A 428 -9.56 8.82 7.07
CA PRO A 428 -8.30 9.32 6.52
C PRO A 428 -7.07 8.73 7.22
N LEU A 429 -7.09 8.65 8.55
CA LEU A 429 -5.99 8.11 9.34
C LEU A 429 -5.78 6.61 9.07
N ALA A 430 -6.87 5.83 9.03
CA ALA A 430 -6.77 4.39 8.73
C ALA A 430 -6.25 4.15 7.32
N THR A 431 -6.76 4.90 6.34
CA THR A 431 -6.31 4.83 4.94
C THR A 431 -4.82 5.15 4.83
N GLN A 432 -4.35 6.17 5.55
CA GLN A 432 -2.93 6.51 5.62
C GLN A 432 -2.09 5.34 6.15
N VAL A 433 -2.47 4.75 7.29
CA VAL A 433 -1.72 3.61 7.89
C VAL A 433 -1.68 2.41 6.94
N ILE A 434 -2.79 2.10 6.28
CA ILE A 434 -2.90 0.97 5.33
C ILE A 434 -2.01 1.20 4.11
N LEU A 435 -2.07 2.40 3.50
CA LEU A 435 -1.22 2.73 2.36
C LEU A 435 0.26 2.76 2.75
N GLU A 436 0.60 3.25 3.95
CA GLU A 436 1.98 3.21 4.46
C GLU A 436 2.50 1.77 4.60
N ALA A 437 1.69 0.85 5.15
CA ALA A 437 2.05 -0.56 5.23
C ALA A 437 2.24 -1.18 3.84
N TYR A 438 1.36 -0.88 2.89
CA TYR A 438 1.48 -1.40 1.53
C TYR A 438 2.68 -0.81 0.77
N LEU A 439 3.03 0.45 0.97
CA LEU A 439 4.25 1.05 0.43
C LEU A 439 5.50 0.34 0.94
N GLN A 440 5.52 -0.10 2.20
CA GLN A 440 6.61 -0.91 2.74
C GLN A 440 6.70 -2.28 2.06
N VAL A 441 5.56 -2.96 1.84
CA VAL A 441 5.51 -4.22 1.08
C VAL A 441 6.08 -4.04 -0.33
N LEU A 442 5.72 -2.96 -1.03
CA LEU A 442 6.28 -2.64 -2.35
C LEU A 442 7.78 -2.33 -2.31
N ALA A 443 8.25 -1.68 -1.25
CA ALA A 443 9.66 -1.38 -1.06
C ALA A 443 10.48 -2.66 -0.86
N ASP A 444 10.00 -3.58 -0.01
CA ASP A 444 10.63 -4.86 0.26
C ASP A 444 10.62 -5.77 -0.97
N ALA A 445 9.59 -5.67 -1.83
CA ALA A 445 9.50 -6.35 -3.12
C ALA A 445 10.32 -5.70 -4.26
N GLU A 446 11.04 -4.61 -3.97
CA GLU A 446 11.82 -3.79 -4.91
C GLU A 446 10.99 -3.14 -6.04
N GLN A 447 9.69 -2.93 -5.86
CA GLN A 447 8.76 -2.34 -6.83
C GLN A 447 8.78 -0.80 -6.80
N ARG A 448 9.95 -0.22 -7.06
CA ARG A 448 10.22 1.23 -6.89
C ARG A 448 9.33 2.13 -7.75
N GLN A 449 8.98 1.68 -8.97
CA GLN A 449 8.18 2.47 -9.91
C GLN A 449 6.74 2.68 -9.40
N LEU A 450 6.19 1.70 -8.68
CA LEU A 450 4.81 1.74 -8.19
C LEU A 450 4.66 2.64 -6.96
N ILE A 451 5.74 2.86 -6.21
CA ILE A 451 5.71 3.61 -4.95
C ILE A 451 5.32 5.07 -5.17
N ALA A 452 5.76 5.69 -6.27
CA ALA A 452 5.35 7.06 -6.62
C ALA A 452 3.84 7.16 -6.84
N MET A 453 3.26 6.19 -7.55
CA MET A 453 1.83 6.12 -7.84
C MET A 453 0.99 6.01 -6.56
N TYR A 454 1.32 5.06 -5.67
CA TYR A 454 0.58 4.88 -4.41
C TYR A 454 0.85 6.00 -3.40
N ALA A 455 2.06 6.59 -3.40
CA ALA A 455 2.36 7.76 -2.58
C ALA A 455 1.51 8.97 -2.99
N GLY A 456 1.25 9.19 -4.28
CA GLY A 456 0.35 10.23 -4.77
C GLY A 456 -1.05 10.19 -4.15
N ALA A 457 -1.53 8.99 -3.78
CA ALA A 457 -2.83 8.81 -3.16
C ALA A 457 -2.91 9.15 -1.65
N LEU A 458 -1.77 9.40 -0.98
CA LEU A 458 -1.68 9.71 0.46
C LEU A 458 -2.02 11.18 0.82
N GLY A 459 -2.52 11.98 -0.13
CA GLY A 459 -2.98 13.34 0.12
C GLY A 459 -1.91 14.24 0.76
N ASP A 460 -2.27 14.94 1.84
CA ASP A 460 -1.44 16.00 2.45
C ASP A 460 -0.05 15.55 2.92
N ASN A 461 0.13 14.26 3.27
CA ASN A 461 1.41 13.71 3.74
C ASN A 461 2.23 13.00 2.66
N ALA A 462 1.74 12.95 1.42
CA ALA A 462 2.33 12.19 0.34
C ALA A 462 3.80 12.56 0.05
N ILE A 463 4.11 13.86 0.06
CA ILE A 463 5.46 14.38 -0.20
C ILE A 463 6.46 13.89 0.84
N GLU A 464 6.10 13.97 2.13
CA GLU A 464 7.01 13.57 3.22
C GLU A 464 7.30 12.08 3.22
N ARG A 465 6.30 11.26 2.88
CA ARG A 465 6.44 9.80 2.84
C ARG A 465 7.20 9.33 1.62
N TYR A 466 6.89 9.88 0.45
CA TYR A 466 7.67 9.58 -0.74
C TYR A 466 9.14 9.98 -0.56
N ALA A 467 9.40 11.16 0.03
CA ALA A 467 10.75 11.57 0.39
C ALA A 467 11.43 10.61 1.39
N ALA A 468 10.71 10.10 2.40
CA ALA A 468 11.26 9.11 3.33
C ALA A 468 11.66 7.80 2.64
N PHE A 469 10.85 7.34 1.69
CA PHE A 469 11.20 6.19 0.85
C PHE A 469 12.44 6.46 -0.02
N LEU A 470 12.52 7.63 -0.66
CA LEU A 470 13.70 8.00 -1.43
C LEU A 470 14.98 8.01 -0.60
N VAL A 471 14.88 8.38 0.68
CA VAL A 471 15.99 8.38 1.65
C VAL A 471 16.36 6.95 2.07
N SER A 472 15.39 6.04 2.21
CA SER A 472 15.65 4.64 2.61
C SER A 472 16.44 3.86 1.57
N LEU A 473 16.43 4.29 0.31
CA LEU A 473 17.31 3.74 -0.75
C LEU A 473 18.80 3.99 -0.48
N GLN A 474 19.14 4.89 0.45
CA GLN A 474 20.51 5.21 0.88
C GLN A 474 21.50 5.39 -0.30
N LEU A 475 22.56 4.58 -0.33
CA LEU A 475 23.61 4.58 -1.35
C LEU A 475 23.33 3.63 -2.53
N SER A 476 22.26 2.82 -2.45
CA SER A 476 21.95 1.81 -3.48
C SER A 476 21.49 2.43 -4.80
N ALA A 477 20.79 3.57 -4.74
CA ALA A 477 20.33 4.27 -5.93
C ALA A 477 21.45 5.11 -6.54
N ASP A 478 21.57 5.13 -7.87
CA ASP A 478 22.49 6.01 -8.60
C ASP A 478 21.88 7.41 -8.84
N ILE A 479 22.58 8.28 -9.58
CA ILE A 479 22.06 9.62 -9.88
C ILE A 479 20.91 9.59 -10.90
N SER A 480 20.91 8.64 -11.83
CA SER A 480 19.84 8.44 -12.83
C SER A 480 18.55 7.95 -12.18
N GLU A 481 18.65 7.00 -11.27
CA GLU A 481 17.52 6.42 -10.54
C GLU A 481 16.85 7.48 -9.66
N ARG A 482 17.62 8.32 -8.97
CA ARG A 482 17.06 9.46 -8.20
C ARG A 482 16.33 10.45 -9.09
N ARG A 483 16.88 10.74 -10.28
CA ARG A 483 16.22 11.61 -11.27
C ARG A 483 14.92 11.02 -11.79
N LEU A 484 14.94 9.73 -12.11
CA LEU A 484 13.74 9.02 -12.55
C LEU A 484 12.67 9.06 -11.47
N ALA A 485 13.03 8.78 -10.21
CA ALA A 485 12.09 8.78 -9.09
C ALA A 485 11.49 10.17 -8.83
N LEU A 486 12.25 11.25 -8.99
CA LEU A 486 11.71 12.62 -8.93
C LEU A 486 10.77 12.93 -10.10
N THR A 487 11.11 12.47 -11.31
CA THR A 487 10.25 12.65 -12.50
C THR A 487 8.92 11.92 -12.35
N GLN A 488 8.95 10.69 -11.82
CA GLN A 488 7.74 9.90 -11.53
C GLN A 488 6.85 10.56 -10.46
N ALA A 489 7.45 11.26 -9.49
CA ALA A 489 6.67 12.03 -8.52
C ALA A 489 5.76 13.05 -9.22
N ASN A 490 6.32 13.76 -10.20
CA ASN A 490 5.58 14.74 -10.99
C ASN A 490 4.46 14.11 -11.84
N GLU A 491 4.72 12.94 -12.43
CA GLU A 491 3.73 12.20 -13.24
C GLU A 491 2.50 11.78 -12.41
N HIS A 492 2.69 11.50 -11.12
CA HIS A 492 1.62 11.11 -10.20
C HIS A 492 1.10 12.26 -9.32
N GLY A 493 1.33 13.51 -9.73
CA GLY A 493 0.74 14.69 -9.09
C GLY A 493 1.43 15.17 -7.81
N LEU A 494 2.62 14.67 -7.49
CA LEU A 494 3.46 15.18 -6.41
C LEU A 494 4.33 16.33 -6.88
N ASP A 495 4.46 17.36 -6.05
CA ASP A 495 5.40 18.46 -6.30
C ASP A 495 6.85 17.96 -6.23
N MET A 496 7.44 17.75 -7.40
CA MET A 496 8.81 17.27 -7.57
C MET A 496 9.83 18.11 -6.82
N HIS A 497 9.68 19.44 -6.81
CA HIS A 497 10.63 20.35 -6.16
C HIS A 497 10.55 20.22 -4.64
N ARG A 498 9.33 20.14 -4.10
CA ARG A 498 9.14 19.90 -2.66
C ARG A 498 9.62 18.52 -2.24
N VAL A 499 9.36 17.47 -3.01
CA VAL A 499 9.88 16.12 -2.76
C VAL A 499 11.40 16.14 -2.71
N ALA A 500 12.06 16.79 -3.67
CA ALA A 500 13.52 16.90 -3.73
C ALA A 500 14.09 17.62 -2.50
N ILE A 501 13.48 18.73 -2.07
CA ILE A 501 13.90 19.49 -0.89
C ILE A 501 13.76 18.63 0.37
N VAL A 502 12.61 18.01 0.60
CA VAL A 502 12.34 17.19 1.80
C VAL A 502 13.24 15.96 1.83
N ALA A 503 13.47 15.29 0.69
CA ALA A 503 14.37 14.14 0.60
C ALA A 503 15.81 14.54 0.94
N ALA A 504 16.27 15.70 0.47
CA ALA A 504 17.60 16.21 0.77
C ALA A 504 17.77 16.58 2.25
N GLU A 505 16.80 17.28 2.84
CA GLU A 505 16.81 17.62 4.27
C GLU A 505 16.82 16.38 5.17
N ARG A 506 15.99 15.39 4.86
CA ARG A 506 15.96 14.10 5.58
C ARG A 506 17.28 13.34 5.41
N THR A 507 17.84 13.28 4.19
CA THR A 507 19.14 12.64 3.93
C THR A 507 20.24 13.26 4.80
N ILE A 508 20.30 14.59 4.88
CA ILE A 508 21.27 15.33 5.70
C ILE A 508 21.05 15.04 7.19
N GLY A 509 19.79 15.07 7.66
CA GLY A 509 19.43 14.76 9.04
C GLY A 509 19.89 13.36 9.46
N THR A 510 19.52 12.34 8.69
CA THR A 510 19.90 10.94 8.94
C THR A 510 21.41 10.72 8.86
N ALA A 511 22.11 11.40 7.94
CA ALA A 511 23.57 11.33 7.88
C ALA A 511 24.21 11.89 9.16
N PHE A 512 23.70 13.01 9.70
CA PHE A 512 24.23 13.61 10.93
C PHE A 512 23.97 12.80 12.20
N GLU A 513 22.99 11.89 12.22
CA GLU A 513 22.80 10.94 13.32
C GLU A 513 23.96 9.96 13.46
N HIS A 514 24.62 9.64 12.33
CA HIS A 514 25.71 8.65 12.26
C HIS A 514 27.10 9.30 12.19
N LEU A 515 27.17 10.59 11.88
CA LEU A 515 28.42 11.33 11.73
C LEU A 515 28.87 11.95 13.07
N PRO A 516 30.17 11.92 13.39
CA PRO A 516 30.68 12.54 14.61
C PRO A 516 30.52 14.07 14.54
N GLU A 517 30.09 14.68 15.63
CA GLU A 517 30.01 16.14 15.72
C GLU A 517 31.42 16.78 15.64
N PRO A 518 31.57 17.93 14.96
CA PRO A 518 32.85 18.65 14.85
C PRO A 518 33.20 19.38 16.16
N LYS A 519 33.45 18.62 17.23
CA LYS A 519 33.83 19.09 18.56
C LYS A 519 35.17 18.47 19.00
N GLY A 520 35.79 19.06 20.02
CA GLY A 520 37.06 18.57 20.59
C GLY A 520 38.29 19.16 19.89
N PRO A 521 39.46 18.49 20.00
CA PRO A 521 40.72 19.01 19.46
C PRO A 521 40.62 19.24 17.95
N LEU A 522 41.46 20.13 17.43
CA LEU A 522 41.48 20.39 15.99
C LEU A 522 42.04 19.19 15.23
N PRO A 523 41.45 18.82 14.08
CA PRO A 523 41.97 17.76 13.23
C PRO A 523 43.32 18.14 12.61
N SER A 524 44.17 17.15 12.35
CA SER A 524 45.40 17.35 11.58
C SER A 524 45.10 17.24 10.08
N ILE A 525 45.47 18.28 9.31
CA ILE A 525 45.27 18.32 7.85
C ILE A 525 46.46 17.69 7.09
N ILE A 526 47.54 17.33 7.80
CA ILE A 526 48.78 16.81 7.20
C ILE A 526 48.69 15.28 6.97
N ALA A 527 47.70 14.61 7.59
CA ALA A 527 47.49 13.19 7.43
C ALA A 527 47.12 12.81 5.98
N LEU A 528 47.49 11.60 5.56
CA LEU A 528 47.13 11.07 4.25
C LEU A 528 45.61 11.11 4.04
N PRO A 529 45.13 11.53 2.85
CA PRO A 529 43.71 11.52 2.53
C PRO A 529 43.11 10.13 2.77
N GLN A 530 42.11 10.06 3.63
CA GLN A 530 41.35 8.84 3.84
C GLN A 530 40.15 8.80 2.89
N PRO A 531 39.74 7.61 2.39
CA PRO A 531 38.53 7.47 1.60
C PRO A 531 37.31 7.93 2.42
N LEU A 532 36.24 8.31 1.70
CA LEU A 532 34.96 8.67 2.30
C LEU A 532 34.35 7.44 2.98
N GLY A 533 33.91 7.60 4.23
CA GLY A 533 33.05 6.61 4.88
C GLY A 533 31.66 6.54 4.23
N GLU A 534 30.87 5.53 4.60
CA GLU A 534 29.49 5.38 4.10
C GLU A 534 28.61 6.57 4.49
N ALA A 535 28.63 6.99 5.76
CA ALA A 535 27.87 8.15 6.23
C ALA A 535 28.32 9.48 5.61
N GLU A 536 29.63 9.64 5.35
CA GLU A 536 30.18 10.80 4.65
C GLU A 536 29.75 10.82 3.17
N SER A 537 29.76 9.65 2.52
CA SER A 537 29.28 9.48 1.15
C SER A 537 27.77 9.76 1.06
N PHE A 538 27.00 9.30 2.03
CA PHE A 538 25.56 9.53 2.11
C PHE A 538 25.24 11.02 2.28
N LEU A 539 25.94 11.72 3.17
CA LEU A 539 25.84 13.18 3.30
C LEU A 539 26.19 13.89 1.99
N LEU A 540 27.29 13.51 1.34
CA LEU A 540 27.73 14.14 0.09
C LEU A 540 26.71 13.97 -1.04
N ARG A 541 26.09 12.79 -1.15
CA ARG A 541 25.08 12.49 -2.18
C ARG A 541 23.73 13.16 -1.94
N SER A 542 23.46 13.69 -0.75
CA SER A 542 22.23 14.47 -0.50
C SER A 542 22.05 15.64 -1.47
N ILE A 543 23.16 16.21 -1.96
CA ILE A 543 23.16 17.32 -2.91
C ILE A 543 22.61 16.92 -4.30
N GLU A 544 22.60 15.63 -4.62
CA GLU A 544 22.08 15.12 -5.91
C GLU A 544 20.57 15.36 -6.04
N TRP A 545 19.84 15.46 -4.92
CA TRP A 545 18.41 15.74 -4.91
C TRP A 545 18.09 17.19 -5.32
N THR A 546 18.84 18.18 -4.82
CA THR A 546 18.54 19.61 -5.00
C THR A 546 19.28 20.26 -6.17
N THR A 547 20.25 19.57 -6.78
CA THR A 547 20.96 20.04 -7.99
C THR A 547 20.27 19.68 -9.29
N PHE A 548 19.12 19.00 -9.23
CA PHE A 548 18.37 18.55 -10.39
C PHE A 548 17.75 19.68 -11.22
N SER A 549 17.12 20.67 -10.57
CA SER A 549 16.45 21.80 -11.21
C SER A 549 17.01 23.12 -10.71
N GLU A 550 17.03 24.15 -11.57
CA GLU A 550 17.43 25.50 -11.18
C GLU A 550 16.52 26.08 -10.09
N GLU A 551 15.25 25.67 -10.04
CA GLU A 551 14.27 26.11 -9.02
C GLU A 551 14.67 25.70 -7.60
N THR A 552 15.40 24.59 -7.43
CA THR A 552 15.87 24.10 -6.13
C THR A 552 17.27 24.59 -5.78
N TYR A 553 17.91 25.43 -6.61
CA TYR A 553 19.29 25.87 -6.37
C TYR A 553 19.46 26.73 -5.12
N GLN A 554 18.42 27.44 -4.69
CA GLN A 554 18.42 28.17 -3.43
C GLN A 554 18.62 27.23 -2.23
N THR A 555 17.90 26.11 -2.21
CA THR A 555 18.07 25.06 -1.20
C THR A 555 19.40 24.34 -1.39
N ALA A 556 19.83 24.07 -2.63
CA ALA A 556 21.12 23.44 -2.91
C ALA A 556 22.30 24.27 -2.38
N LEU A 557 22.23 25.60 -2.47
CA LEU A 557 23.23 26.52 -1.92
C LEU A 557 23.30 26.41 -0.39
N GLU A 558 22.14 26.41 0.28
CA GLU A 558 22.06 26.23 1.74
C GLU A 558 22.67 24.89 2.17
N GLN A 559 22.28 23.80 1.51
CA GLN A 559 22.77 22.45 1.81
C GLN A 559 24.26 22.32 1.52
N THR A 560 24.75 22.91 0.44
CA THR A 560 26.18 22.99 0.12
C THR A 560 26.96 23.60 1.27
N ASN A 561 26.50 24.75 1.80
CA ASN A 561 27.17 25.41 2.93
C ASN A 561 27.14 24.54 4.20
N VAL A 562 26.04 23.83 4.48
CA VAL A 562 25.95 22.89 5.60
C VAL A 562 26.96 21.75 5.46
N ILE A 563 27.06 21.13 4.27
CA ILE A 563 27.95 20.00 4.01
C ILE A 563 29.43 20.45 4.03
N LEU A 564 29.75 21.61 3.43
CA LEU A 564 31.09 22.21 3.46
C LEU A 564 31.52 22.55 4.90
N ARG A 565 30.63 23.13 5.71
CA ARG A 565 30.90 23.40 7.11
C ARG A 565 31.30 22.14 7.87
N TYR A 566 30.57 21.05 7.65
CA TYR A 566 30.88 19.78 8.27
C TYR A 566 32.25 19.23 7.85
N PHE A 567 32.47 19.05 6.54
CA PHE A 567 33.71 18.45 6.04
C PHE A 567 34.95 19.27 6.41
N LEU A 568 34.88 20.60 6.28
CA LEU A 568 35.98 21.48 6.69
C LEU A 568 36.16 21.49 8.22
N GLY A 569 35.09 21.47 9.00
CA GLY A 569 35.14 21.43 10.47
C GLY A 569 35.77 20.15 11.04
N VAL A 570 35.72 19.04 10.30
CA VAL A 570 36.37 17.75 10.63
C VAL A 570 37.73 17.59 9.91
N GLY A 571 38.12 18.52 9.04
CA GLY A 571 39.42 18.52 8.34
C GLY A 571 39.45 17.65 7.07
N ARG A 572 38.30 17.23 6.55
CA ARG A 572 38.14 16.42 5.33
C ARG A 572 38.15 17.30 4.07
N VAL A 573 39.32 17.84 3.71
CA VAL A 573 39.48 18.77 2.57
C VAL A 573 39.09 18.14 1.23
N GLN A 574 39.51 16.89 0.98
CA GLN A 574 39.21 16.19 -0.27
C GLN A 574 37.71 15.87 -0.46
N ALA A 575 36.99 15.62 0.64
CA ALA A 575 35.54 15.44 0.60
C ALA A 575 34.82 16.73 0.18
N ALA A 576 35.26 17.86 0.74
CA ALA A 576 34.75 19.17 0.40
C ALA A 576 35.09 19.60 -1.05
N LEU A 577 36.28 19.27 -1.56
CA LEU A 577 36.63 19.42 -2.98
C LEU A 577 35.70 18.59 -3.87
N SER A 578 35.53 17.31 -3.57
CA SER A 578 34.64 16.42 -4.33
C SER A 578 33.20 16.92 -4.36
N LEU A 579 32.72 17.60 -3.32
CA LEU A 579 31.42 18.25 -3.34
C LEU A 579 31.39 19.38 -4.37
N LEU A 580 32.38 20.29 -4.35
CA LEU A 580 32.44 21.44 -5.25
C LEU A 580 32.47 21.03 -6.73
N ASP A 581 33.18 19.95 -7.07
CA ASP A 581 33.25 19.42 -8.43
C ASP A 581 31.89 18.93 -8.96
N LYS A 582 30.98 18.56 -8.06
CA LYS A 582 29.63 18.07 -8.40
C LYS A 582 28.59 19.19 -8.50
N LEU A 583 28.92 20.42 -8.12
CA LEU A 583 27.95 21.51 -8.09
C LEU A 583 27.75 22.15 -9.47
N PRO A 584 26.51 22.51 -9.84
CA PRO A 584 26.27 23.24 -11.06
C PRO A 584 26.83 24.67 -10.98
N ALA A 585 27.34 25.18 -12.11
CA ALA A 585 27.91 26.53 -12.19
C ALA A 585 26.89 27.64 -11.82
N GLY A 586 25.59 27.36 -12.00
CA GLY A 586 24.50 28.28 -11.69
C GLY A 586 24.41 28.70 -10.22
N LEU A 587 24.92 27.90 -9.27
CA LEU A 587 24.92 28.27 -7.84
C LEU A 587 25.73 29.54 -7.57
N ALA A 588 26.75 29.81 -8.38
CA ALA A 588 27.60 30.99 -8.24
C ALA A 588 26.88 32.30 -8.60
N ASN A 589 25.77 32.22 -9.34
CA ASN A 589 25.00 33.38 -9.78
C ASN A 589 23.95 33.81 -8.75
N ILE A 590 23.80 33.06 -7.65
CA ILE A 590 22.84 33.35 -6.59
C ILE A 590 23.41 34.42 -5.67
N SER A 591 22.71 35.55 -5.56
CA SER A 591 23.12 36.66 -4.70
C SER A 591 22.33 36.75 -3.39
N GLU A 592 21.17 36.10 -3.31
CA GLU A 592 20.26 36.18 -2.16
C GLU A 592 19.92 34.77 -1.65
N PRO A 593 19.88 34.53 -0.32
CA PRO A 593 20.26 35.46 0.75
C PRO A 593 21.77 35.77 0.76
N GLU A 594 22.14 37.04 0.91
CA GLU A 594 23.53 37.53 0.82
C GLU A 594 24.49 36.74 1.72
N GLU A 595 24.09 36.41 2.95
CA GLU A 595 24.92 35.65 3.88
C GLU A 595 25.33 34.27 3.36
N ARG A 596 24.40 33.57 2.69
CA ARG A 596 24.62 32.21 2.17
C ARG A 596 25.45 32.24 0.90
N ALA A 597 25.17 33.20 0.03
CA ALA A 597 25.95 33.45 -1.19
C ALA A 597 27.40 33.79 -0.84
N THR A 598 27.60 34.69 0.14
CA THR A 598 28.91 35.12 0.60
C THR A 598 29.70 33.97 1.24
N GLU A 599 29.07 33.16 2.10
CA GLU A 599 29.69 31.96 2.69
C GLU A 599 30.17 30.97 1.61
N TYR A 600 29.35 30.71 0.58
CA TYR A 600 29.73 29.85 -0.54
C TYR A 600 30.89 30.42 -1.36
N LEU A 601 30.88 31.72 -1.66
CA LEU A 601 31.98 32.39 -2.36
C LEU A 601 33.28 32.33 -1.55
N HIS A 602 33.21 32.47 -0.23
CA HIS A 602 34.35 32.29 0.66
C HIS A 602 34.94 30.88 0.57
N TYR A 603 34.11 29.84 0.49
CA TYR A 603 34.62 28.47 0.26
C TYR A 603 35.29 28.32 -1.10
N ARG A 604 34.70 28.85 -2.18
CA ARG A 604 35.33 28.82 -3.51
C ARG A 604 36.67 29.54 -3.52
N GLN A 605 36.74 30.73 -2.91
CA GLN A 605 37.99 31.49 -2.77
C GLN A 605 39.05 30.68 -2.02
N PHE A 606 38.66 30.01 -0.93
CA PHE A 606 39.56 29.16 -0.15
C PHE A 606 40.15 28.03 -0.99
N PHE A 607 39.34 27.31 -1.78
CA PHE A 607 39.83 26.21 -2.60
C PHE A 607 40.71 26.66 -3.77
N VAL A 608 40.45 27.84 -4.36
CA VAL A 608 41.37 28.46 -5.35
C VAL A 608 42.74 28.73 -4.73
N ILE A 609 42.76 29.23 -3.48
CA ILE A 609 44.01 29.46 -2.74
C ILE A 609 44.70 28.14 -2.41
N TRP A 610 43.93 27.14 -1.98
CA TRP A 610 44.43 25.81 -1.64
C TRP A 610 45.13 25.14 -2.83
N GLU A 611 44.49 25.12 -3.99
CA GLU A 611 45.06 24.62 -5.25
C GLU A 611 46.30 25.43 -5.67
N THR A 612 46.27 26.75 -5.50
CA THR A 612 47.42 27.61 -5.80
C THR A 612 48.63 27.27 -4.93
N LEU A 613 48.44 26.97 -3.64
CA LEU A 613 49.50 26.54 -2.73
C LEU A 613 50.04 25.14 -3.08
N GLU A 614 49.15 24.18 -3.41
CA GLU A 614 49.56 22.85 -3.87
C GLU A 614 50.38 22.93 -5.15
N ARG A 615 49.94 23.74 -6.12
CA ARG A 615 50.69 24.01 -7.36
C ARG A 615 52.08 24.58 -7.07
N VAL A 616 52.26 25.45 -6.07
CA VAL A 616 53.60 25.95 -5.70
C VAL A 616 54.50 24.82 -5.21
N VAL A 617 53.96 23.85 -4.46
CA VAL A 617 54.71 22.66 -4.01
C VAL A 617 55.07 21.77 -5.18
N GLU A 618 54.14 21.53 -6.12
CA GLU A 618 54.42 20.77 -7.35
C GLU A 618 55.52 21.42 -8.19
N GLN A 619 55.42 22.73 -8.41
CA GLN A 619 56.42 23.51 -9.14
C GLN A 619 57.79 23.43 -8.46
N HIS A 620 57.84 23.47 -7.12
CA HIS A 620 59.08 23.25 -6.39
C HIS A 620 59.66 21.85 -6.63
N GLY A 621 58.81 20.81 -6.63
CA GLY A 621 59.21 19.42 -6.86
C GLY A 621 59.76 19.13 -8.26
N GLN A 622 59.45 19.96 -9.25
CA GLN A 622 59.97 19.83 -10.62
C GLN A 622 61.43 20.25 -10.78
N HIS A 623 62.04 20.89 -9.77
CA HIS A 623 63.43 21.29 -9.80
C HIS A 623 64.38 20.08 -9.66
N VAL A 624 65.16 19.79 -10.71
CA VAL A 624 66.18 18.73 -10.70
C VAL A 624 67.59 19.34 -10.66
N PRO A 625 68.49 18.87 -9.77
CA PRO A 625 69.88 19.28 -9.78
C PRO A 625 70.53 18.98 -11.14
N GLY A 626 70.99 20.03 -11.86
CA GLY A 626 71.62 19.89 -13.18
C GLY A 626 70.78 20.33 -14.39
N MET A 627 69.60 20.94 -14.19
CA MET A 627 68.80 21.56 -15.25
C MET A 627 69.62 22.49 -16.17
N GLY A 628 69.26 22.50 -17.46
CA GLY A 628 69.83 23.43 -18.44
C GLY A 628 69.60 24.89 -18.04
N LYS A 629 70.48 25.81 -18.48
CA LYS A 629 70.40 27.22 -18.07
C LYS A 629 69.04 27.86 -18.44
N ASP A 630 68.54 27.57 -19.63
CA ASP A 630 67.26 28.11 -20.13
C ASP A 630 66.06 27.48 -19.40
N GLU A 631 66.08 26.16 -19.16
CA GLU A 631 65.06 25.44 -18.38
C GLU A 631 64.98 25.95 -16.94
N LYS A 632 66.14 26.21 -16.31
CA LYS A 632 66.20 26.77 -14.95
C LYS A 632 65.62 28.18 -14.89
N THR A 633 65.85 29.00 -15.92
CA THR A 633 65.27 30.35 -15.99
C THR A 633 63.75 30.30 -16.19
N GLN A 634 63.26 29.38 -17.02
CA GLN A 634 61.82 29.19 -17.24
C GLN A 634 61.12 28.69 -15.97
N TRP A 635 61.66 27.65 -15.33
CA TRP A 635 61.16 27.14 -14.05
C TRP A 635 61.14 28.22 -12.97
N LEU A 636 62.23 28.98 -12.83
CA LEU A 636 62.31 30.05 -11.82
C LEU A 636 61.25 31.14 -12.06
N GLY A 637 60.99 31.47 -13.33
CA GLY A 637 59.92 32.39 -13.70
C GLY A 637 58.55 31.87 -13.28
N GLN A 638 58.22 30.61 -13.62
CA GLN A 638 56.96 29.97 -13.25
C GLN A 638 56.79 29.87 -11.73
N TYR A 639 57.83 29.40 -11.03
CA TYR A 639 57.85 29.29 -9.57
C TYR A 639 57.67 30.64 -8.88
N ARG A 640 58.34 31.70 -9.37
CA ARG A 640 58.15 33.07 -8.87
C ARG A 640 56.71 33.53 -9.07
N THR A 641 56.15 33.36 -10.27
CA THR A 641 54.76 33.74 -10.55
C THR A 641 53.76 33.00 -9.66
N SER A 642 53.94 31.69 -9.44
CA SER A 642 53.06 30.92 -8.54
C SER A 642 53.16 31.39 -7.09
N ILE A 643 54.36 31.72 -6.59
CA ILE A 643 54.54 32.27 -5.23
C ILE A 643 53.92 33.68 -5.12
N ASP A 644 54.13 34.54 -6.11
CA ASP A 644 53.55 35.89 -6.16
C ASP A 644 52.01 35.80 -6.11
N GLN A 645 51.41 34.91 -6.90
CA GLN A 645 49.97 34.64 -6.88
C GLN A 645 49.50 34.09 -5.54
N ALA A 646 50.20 33.11 -4.95
CA ALA A 646 49.85 32.55 -3.65
C ALA A 646 49.89 33.64 -2.56
N PHE A 647 50.92 34.47 -2.55
CA PHE A 647 51.06 35.58 -1.60
C PHE A 647 49.92 36.58 -1.75
N GLU A 648 49.63 37.04 -2.96
CA GLU A 648 48.55 38.01 -3.22
C GLU A 648 47.18 37.47 -2.79
N GLN A 649 46.85 36.24 -3.20
CA GLN A 649 45.55 35.65 -2.88
C GLN A 649 45.37 35.37 -1.37
N VAL A 650 46.41 34.84 -0.71
CA VAL A 650 46.37 34.60 0.74
C VAL A 650 46.30 35.93 1.50
N THR A 651 47.13 36.92 1.16
CA THR A 651 47.05 38.24 1.79
C THR A 651 45.67 38.86 1.61
N LYS A 652 45.08 38.76 0.41
CA LYS A 652 43.71 39.21 0.17
C LYS A 652 42.73 38.50 1.11
N LEU A 653 42.75 37.17 1.19
CA LEU A 653 41.87 36.40 2.09
C LEU A 653 42.04 36.83 3.55
N LEU A 654 43.28 36.98 4.02
CA LEU A 654 43.61 37.36 5.41
C LEU A 654 43.19 38.79 5.76
N THR A 655 43.11 39.68 4.76
CA THR A 655 42.70 41.08 4.94
C THR A 655 41.22 41.33 4.67
N THR A 656 40.49 40.31 4.23
CA THR A 656 39.02 40.33 4.03
C THR A 656 38.30 39.64 5.18
N GLU A 657 37.00 39.89 5.33
CA GLU A 657 36.13 39.28 6.36
C GLU A 657 35.75 37.82 6.04
N TRP A 658 36.74 36.99 5.67
CA TRP A 658 36.53 35.62 5.23
C TRP A 658 35.93 34.74 6.34
N LEU A 659 34.69 34.27 6.17
CA LEU A 659 33.95 33.48 7.17
C LEU A 659 33.85 34.16 8.55
N VAL A 660 33.90 35.50 8.61
CA VAL A 660 33.60 36.26 9.84
C VAL A 660 32.08 36.34 9.99
N SER A 661 31.56 36.04 11.17
CA SER A 661 30.13 36.14 11.47
C SER A 661 29.87 37.41 12.28
N ASP A 662 28.96 38.26 11.80
CA ASP A 662 28.53 39.46 12.53
C ASP A 662 27.86 39.10 13.86
N VAL A 663 28.10 39.93 14.87
CA VAL A 663 27.71 39.70 16.28
C VAL A 663 26.20 39.92 16.50
N GLU A 664 25.49 40.52 15.55
CA GLU A 664 24.14 41.06 15.77
C GLU A 664 22.97 40.14 15.35
N GLN A 665 23.22 38.99 14.70
CA GLN A 665 22.12 38.13 14.23
C GLN A 665 21.81 36.96 15.17
N MET A 666 20.52 36.86 15.55
CA MET A 666 19.93 35.83 16.44
C MET A 666 19.94 34.39 15.86
N ALA A 667 20.39 34.18 14.61
CA ALA A 667 20.35 32.90 13.94
C ALA A 667 21.63 32.07 14.13
N GLY A 668 21.81 31.54 15.34
CA GLY A 668 22.45 30.23 15.52
C GLY A 668 23.89 30.20 16.02
N ASP A 669 24.05 29.95 17.33
CA ASP A 669 25.32 29.60 17.99
C ASP A 669 26.07 28.44 17.30
N ARG A 670 25.37 27.54 16.60
CA ARG A 670 26.00 26.41 15.90
C ARG A 670 26.78 26.86 14.66
N ARG A 671 26.14 27.60 13.74
CA ARG A 671 26.81 28.11 12.52
C ARG A 671 28.05 28.91 12.88
N ARG A 672 27.92 29.85 13.82
CA ARG A 672 29.04 30.68 14.28
C ARG A 672 30.20 29.84 14.84
N ARG A 673 29.91 28.83 15.68
CA ARG A 673 30.92 27.92 16.20
C ARG A 673 31.62 27.12 15.11
N ASP A 674 30.86 26.63 14.12
CA ASP A 674 31.42 25.88 12.98
C ASP A 674 32.36 26.77 12.16
N LEU A 675 31.97 28.00 11.85
CA LEU A 675 32.80 28.96 11.10
C LEU A 675 34.08 29.33 11.85
N ILE A 676 33.99 29.61 13.16
CA ILE A 676 35.16 29.87 14.02
C ILE A 676 36.09 28.65 14.01
N ARG A 677 35.54 27.43 14.15
CA ARG A 677 36.34 26.21 14.11
C ARG A 677 37.07 26.05 12.77
N ILE A 678 36.38 26.27 11.65
CA ILE A 678 36.99 26.21 10.30
C ILE A 678 38.12 27.23 10.18
N ARG A 679 37.93 28.47 10.65
CA ARG A 679 38.98 29.49 10.65
C ARG A 679 40.19 29.05 11.48
N GLN A 680 39.99 28.54 12.69
CA GLN A 680 41.07 28.05 13.55
C GLN A 680 41.83 26.85 12.97
N ILE A 681 41.18 26.06 12.10
CA ILE A 681 41.79 24.96 11.36
C ILE A 681 42.61 25.47 10.17
N PHE A 682 42.04 26.34 9.33
CA PHE A 682 42.65 26.67 8.04
C PHE A 682 43.44 27.97 7.99
N ILE A 683 43.11 29.00 8.78
CA ILE A 683 43.86 30.27 8.80
C ILE A 683 45.31 30.03 9.25
N PRO A 684 45.58 29.39 10.41
CA PRO A 684 46.96 29.10 10.79
C PRO A 684 47.68 28.19 9.79
N GLU A 685 46.97 27.23 9.18
CA GLU A 685 47.54 26.31 8.20
C GLU A 685 48.03 27.04 6.95
N ILE A 686 47.17 27.87 6.35
CA ILE A 686 47.49 28.65 5.14
C ILE A 686 48.66 29.60 5.42
N ILE A 687 48.64 30.27 6.57
CA ILE A 687 49.71 31.17 7.01
C ILE A 687 51.04 30.43 7.12
N ILE A 688 51.06 29.29 7.83
CA ILE A 688 52.26 28.50 8.06
C ILE A 688 52.80 27.97 6.71
N ARG A 689 51.94 27.44 5.84
CA ARG A 689 52.32 26.98 4.49
C ARG A 689 52.92 28.09 3.64
N LEU A 690 52.28 29.26 3.60
CA LEU A 690 52.78 30.41 2.86
C LEU A 690 54.12 30.88 3.44
N HIS A 691 54.24 30.98 4.75
CA HIS A 691 55.47 31.40 5.42
C HIS A 691 56.64 30.48 5.09
N PHE A 692 56.46 29.16 5.21
CA PHE A 692 57.49 28.20 4.80
C PHE A 692 57.82 28.29 3.32
N THR A 693 56.83 28.48 2.45
CA THR A 693 57.03 28.66 1.00
C THR A 693 57.91 29.89 0.72
N LEU A 694 57.66 31.02 1.39
CA LEU A 694 58.45 32.25 1.24
C LEU A 694 59.87 32.09 1.79
N VAL A 695 60.03 31.46 2.96
CA VAL A 695 61.35 31.23 3.58
C VAL A 695 62.18 30.23 2.79
N ASN A 696 61.58 29.14 2.29
CA ASN A 696 62.29 28.12 1.51
C ASN A 696 62.71 28.66 0.14
N SER A 697 61.88 29.48 -0.49
CA SER A 697 62.19 30.09 -1.78
C SER A 697 63.28 31.17 -1.74
N ARG A 698 63.73 31.60 -0.55
CA ARG A 698 64.74 32.67 -0.36
C ARG A 698 66.04 32.47 -1.12
N GLN A 699 66.43 31.21 -1.37
CA GLN A 699 67.68 30.88 -2.04
C GLN A 699 67.67 31.30 -3.51
N TRP A 700 66.48 31.32 -4.12
CA TRP A 700 66.27 31.70 -5.52
C TRP A 700 65.63 33.09 -5.67
N ILE A 701 64.77 33.49 -4.71
CA ILE A 701 64.02 34.75 -4.71
C ILE A 701 64.25 35.43 -3.36
N PRO A 702 65.35 36.20 -3.20
CA PRO A 702 65.73 36.77 -1.91
C PRO A 702 64.62 37.63 -1.29
N GLU A 703 63.84 38.36 -2.10
CA GLU A 703 62.78 39.29 -1.66
C GLU A 703 61.66 38.61 -0.87
N ASN A 704 61.47 37.30 -1.05
CA ASN A 704 60.44 36.54 -0.33
C ASN A 704 60.70 36.49 1.18
N LEU A 705 61.96 36.61 1.62
CA LEU A 705 62.27 36.67 3.04
C LEU A 705 61.68 37.92 3.71
N LYS A 706 61.71 39.07 3.02
CA LYS A 706 61.07 40.29 3.49
C LYS A 706 59.55 40.11 3.59
N ARG A 707 58.93 39.52 2.58
CA ARG A 707 57.48 39.24 2.56
C ARG A 707 57.04 38.29 3.68
N ALA A 708 57.85 37.27 3.99
CA ALA A 708 57.58 36.36 5.11
C ALA A 708 57.53 37.11 6.46
N LEU A 709 58.43 38.08 6.64
CA LEU A 709 58.45 38.90 7.86
C LEU A 709 57.34 39.97 7.88
N GLU A 710 56.94 40.50 6.72
CA GLU A 710 55.77 41.40 6.60
C GLU A 710 54.46 40.69 6.94
N LEU A 711 54.34 39.38 6.64
CA LEU A 711 53.17 38.57 6.99
C LEU A 711 52.89 38.55 8.51
N VAL A 712 53.95 38.63 9.34
CA VAL A 712 53.83 38.73 10.80
C VAL A 712 53.05 39.98 11.22
N ASN A 713 53.27 41.11 10.54
CA ASN A 713 52.55 42.35 10.84
C ASN A 713 51.07 42.23 10.50
N ILE A 714 50.73 41.55 9.40
CA ILE A 714 49.33 41.32 8.99
C ILE A 714 48.61 40.48 10.05
N ILE A 715 49.26 39.45 10.60
CA ILE A 715 48.67 38.56 11.60
C ILE A 715 48.49 39.25 12.95
N ALA A 716 49.43 40.12 13.33
CA ALA A 716 49.38 40.89 14.57
C ALA A 716 48.47 42.13 14.47
N ASP A 717 47.97 42.47 13.28
CA ASP A 717 47.13 43.65 13.07
C ASP A 717 45.75 43.48 13.73
N SER A 718 45.41 44.42 14.61
CA SER A 718 44.14 44.42 15.35
C SER A 718 42.92 44.64 14.46
N ARG A 719 43.10 45.11 13.23
CA ARG A 719 42.00 45.26 12.25
C ARG A 719 41.47 43.91 11.78
N TYR A 720 42.34 42.93 11.60
CA TYR A 720 41.97 41.60 11.06
C TYR A 720 41.80 40.53 12.15
N LYS A 721 42.38 40.76 13.34
CA LYS A 721 42.28 39.87 14.53
C LYS A 721 42.66 38.41 14.27
N LEU A 722 43.51 38.16 13.27
CA LEU A 722 43.92 36.80 12.86
C LEU A 722 44.64 36.05 13.99
N TYR A 723 45.28 36.77 14.91
CA TYR A 723 45.92 36.17 16.09
C TYR A 723 44.92 35.39 16.97
N GLU A 724 43.62 35.71 16.96
CA GLU A 724 42.60 34.99 17.72
C GLU A 724 42.38 33.58 17.18
N ASP A 725 42.55 33.36 15.87
CA ASP A 725 42.40 32.05 15.22
C ASP A 725 43.55 31.08 15.57
N PHE A 726 44.65 31.56 16.16
CA PHE A 726 45.75 30.73 16.66
C PHE A 726 45.55 30.29 18.12
N VAL A 727 44.65 30.92 18.86
CA VAL A 727 44.42 30.71 20.30
C VAL A 727 43.35 29.63 20.49
N ASN A 728 43.72 28.37 20.25
CA ASN A 728 42.89 27.21 20.54
C ASN A 728 43.23 26.59 21.89
N ALA A 729 42.35 25.73 22.42
CA ALA A 729 42.53 25.03 23.69
C ALA A 729 43.87 24.26 23.80
N ASP A 730 44.44 23.84 22.66
CA ASP A 730 45.74 23.14 22.60
C ASP A 730 46.95 24.08 22.60
N GLY A 731 46.80 25.39 22.31
CA GLY A 731 47.85 26.43 22.35
C GLY A 731 49.07 26.26 21.43
N ARG A 732 49.19 25.13 20.70
CA ARG A 732 50.41 24.72 19.99
C ARG A 732 50.70 25.50 18.70
N ARG A 733 49.67 25.91 17.96
CA ARG A 733 49.86 26.49 16.60
C ARG A 733 50.51 27.87 16.59
N LEU A 734 50.24 28.70 17.60
CA LEU A 734 50.94 29.99 17.74
C LEU A 734 52.43 29.79 18.01
N GLY A 735 52.77 28.81 18.86
CA GLY A 735 54.15 28.42 19.13
C GLY A 735 54.87 27.89 17.89
N GLU A 736 54.19 27.06 17.09
CA GLU A 736 54.69 26.57 15.80
C GLU A 736 54.98 27.72 14.84
N TYR A 737 54.04 28.66 14.69
CA TYR A 737 54.24 29.81 13.81
C TYR A 737 55.38 30.73 14.29
N LEU A 738 55.45 31.03 15.58
CA LEU A 738 56.57 31.82 16.15
C LEU A 738 57.92 31.10 15.97
N GLY A 739 57.94 29.77 16.01
CA GLY A 739 59.09 28.96 15.63
C GLY A 739 59.51 29.19 14.17
N ALA A 740 58.56 29.14 13.23
CA ALA A 740 58.81 29.42 11.82
C ALA A 740 59.26 30.88 11.57
N VAL A 741 58.74 31.85 12.33
CA VAL A 741 59.20 33.25 12.29
C VAL A 741 60.64 33.36 12.78
N ARG A 742 61.01 32.66 13.86
CA ARG A 742 62.40 32.59 14.32
C ARG A 742 63.33 32.05 13.23
N GLU A 743 62.92 31.01 12.51
CA GLU A 743 63.70 30.47 11.39
C GLU A 743 63.90 31.51 10.27
N ALA A 744 62.88 32.31 9.95
CA ALA A 744 63.02 33.40 8.99
C ALA A 744 64.04 34.47 9.44
N PHE A 745 64.03 34.85 10.73
CA PHE A 745 65.03 35.77 11.27
C PHE A 745 66.44 35.18 11.25
N VAL A 746 66.60 33.90 11.57
CA VAL A 746 67.88 33.19 11.49
C VAL A 746 68.38 33.11 10.05
N ALA A 747 67.49 32.84 9.09
CA ALA A 747 67.81 32.87 7.66
C ALA A 747 68.32 34.25 7.20
N GLY A 748 67.83 35.34 7.79
CA GLY A 748 68.34 36.69 7.54
C GLY A 748 69.80 36.91 7.96
N LEU A 749 70.31 36.09 8.88
CA LEU A 749 71.68 36.15 9.41
C LEU A 749 72.68 35.25 8.65
N GLU A 750 72.21 34.33 7.79
CA GLU A 750 73.04 33.33 7.06
C GLU A 750 74.16 33.95 6.22
N LYS A 751 74.04 35.24 5.83
CA LYS A 751 75.06 36.00 5.08
C LYS A 751 75.95 36.91 5.95
N GLY A 752 76.08 36.62 7.24
CA GLY A 752 77.03 37.29 8.14
C GLY A 752 76.59 38.68 8.65
N GLY A 753 75.28 38.96 8.67
CA GLY A 753 74.75 40.18 9.29
C GLY A 753 74.62 40.04 10.81
N SER A 754 74.85 41.11 11.57
CA SER A 754 74.59 41.17 13.02
C SER A 754 73.19 41.68 13.37
N ASP A 755 72.47 42.24 12.39
CA ASP A 755 71.13 42.78 12.55
C ASP A 755 70.08 41.78 12.01
N PRO A 756 69.24 41.18 12.88
CA PRO A 756 68.18 40.27 12.45
C PRO A 756 67.08 40.99 11.65
N PHE A 757 66.94 42.31 11.75
CA PHE A 757 65.96 43.09 11.00
C PHE A 757 66.45 43.58 9.63
N ARG A 758 67.71 43.27 9.27
CA ARG A 758 68.31 43.62 7.97
C ARG A 758 67.43 43.30 6.75
N PRO A 759 66.74 42.14 6.66
CA PRO A 759 65.87 41.84 5.53
C PRO A 759 64.66 42.79 5.38
N ILE A 760 64.28 43.49 6.46
CA ILE A 760 63.15 44.44 6.50
C ILE A 760 63.65 45.87 6.26
N THR A 761 64.83 46.22 6.80
CA THR A 761 65.37 47.59 6.80
C THR A 761 66.27 47.92 5.60
N GLY A 762 66.83 46.92 4.92
CA GLY A 762 67.75 47.10 3.79
C GLY A 762 67.14 46.71 2.44
N GLY A 763 67.26 47.59 1.44
CA GLY A 763 67.08 47.19 0.04
C GLY A 763 68.16 46.18 -0.36
N TYR A 764 67.77 45.08 -1.02
CA TYR A 764 68.71 44.12 -1.60
C TYR A 764 69.64 44.85 -2.57
N GLN A 765 70.92 45.02 -2.18
CA GLN A 765 72.01 45.31 -3.11
C GLN A 765 72.62 44.01 -3.60
#